data_AF-F4Q9C7-F1
#
_entry.id   AF-F4Q9C7-F1
#
_cell.length_a   1.000
_cell.length_b   1.000
_cell.length_c   1.000
_cell.angle_alpha   90.00
_cell.angle_beta   90.00
_cell.angle_gamma   90.00
#
_symmetry.space_group_name_H-M   'P 1'
#
loop_
_entity.id
_entity.type
_entity.pdbx_description
1 polymer ?
#
loop_
_entity_poly.entity_id
_entity_poly.type
_entity_poly.pdbx_seq_one_letter_code
_entity_poly.pdbx_strand_id
1 'polypeptide(L)'
;MNDKRSESSLQFKSIINSYYLRTKIFNHVNHIHQAIVDRYFIGREYQKECILIVKIPQVISLQEFIRINRTDLFIDHFDRVYDTIKHCCKDDNGVVKLDNDIVFKDLLDVIFQNNDSVALDFMLNRFKFQQTIRRSIDPRRPVSIEVYKVLKRYNYINVTDNDINHADSLRYIKSLLCCMIDSGDISMFDQFCTDCLNTIPTLGSKNIISVYSGIRAYDDVFIDIINKLNNNNMSHNNNNNNNNNRIDLRESLFVGALRCSNNQEILKWIKDSFDRFDMFVDFYHQSNRWIERFASMDTLKLIDYREPTKYTSSNCLSTGASSVGNLDYLRYMVTQNHQYIFQEPHLSRSLEKGHLECTNFIIDAISQYANPDQFTPCGSINPTIVSLDLVQRLLVNHPHIAINPMLLIGSSISQPIVLEYLLSHGSYSFNNIEPSLLLQDPKSTQLLLNQPRLDQPTKFRVSATQIPMVQKRPLELLYLQGHSLVIVDEERPLSWDGNPVDLDVLQLIIKHQSIESIPPWVIMTRYGQYDDHIELLKDALELNKNNPYIMGMPLSMVFTDACKNGLIKVVECFGLRFIWVFGSRGFGIALENNQIQVAKYLGQELARFFSPVIDTQESMWSVMLDALNRVEDDQVFEYFWSLFKPLTTNSEIVSRTIGQNRSNNRHLTTNRVDRMIKHYGQYYNGCERDEYQMKPLTLSNEYKTVVINHIITKYQNDVSVNQFIDIKSFDYSRYYNHNLTLYLFYDKVPKLEITPEEVDKFGTVKDISMGKNHFCRFALDTSTFPVEGKKKELHNNRFKEFGCFESRWRNGSRKHMKAFHLCSHVINEEIKVFGI
;
A
#
# COMPACT_ATOMS: atom_id res chain seq x y z
N MET A 1 -67.13 0.24 3.97
CA MET A 1 -66.07 0.97 4.70
C MET A 1 -65.23 1.70 3.68
N ASN A 2 -65.36 3.03 3.60
CA ASN A 2 -64.64 3.87 2.65
C ASN A 2 -63.25 4.18 3.21
N ASP A 3 -62.21 3.74 2.49
CA ASP A 3 -60.81 4.08 2.75
C ASP A 3 -60.62 5.61 2.61
N LYS A 4 -60.43 6.28 3.75
CA LYS A 4 -59.84 7.62 3.80
C LYS A 4 -58.38 7.51 3.38
N ARG A 5 -58.09 7.47 2.07
CA ARG A 5 -56.76 7.83 1.56
C ARG A 5 -56.52 9.28 1.93
N SER A 6 -55.61 9.53 2.87
CA SER A 6 -55.35 10.86 3.38
C SER A 6 -54.91 11.79 2.24
N GLU A 7 -55.51 12.97 2.19
CA GLU A 7 -55.25 14.02 1.19
C GLU A 7 -53.76 14.39 1.11
N SER A 8 -53.03 14.20 2.22
CA SER A 8 -51.57 14.32 2.31
C SER A 8 -50.81 13.35 1.40
N SER A 9 -51.31 12.13 1.17
CA SER A 9 -50.71 11.14 0.26
C SER A 9 -50.77 11.60 -1.20
N LEU A 10 -51.88 12.26 -1.58
CA LEU A 10 -52.09 12.78 -2.93
C LEU A 10 -51.25 14.04 -3.18
N GLN A 11 -51.14 14.92 -2.19
CA GLN A 11 -50.28 16.11 -2.26
C GLN A 11 -48.80 15.72 -2.33
N PHE A 12 -48.35 14.74 -1.52
CA PHE A 12 -46.97 14.26 -1.59
C PHE A 12 -46.65 13.58 -2.94
N LYS A 13 -47.58 12.79 -3.47
CA LYS A 13 -47.45 12.22 -4.84
C LYS A 13 -47.41 13.31 -5.92
N SER A 14 -48.22 14.36 -5.81
CA SER A 14 -48.22 15.49 -6.73
C SER A 14 -46.88 16.24 -6.72
N ILE A 15 -46.32 16.49 -5.53
CA ILE A 15 -45.01 17.13 -5.36
C ILE A 15 -43.88 16.26 -5.93
N ILE A 16 -43.88 14.95 -5.66
CA ILE A 16 -42.88 14.00 -6.18
C ILE A 16 -43.00 13.78 -7.70
N ASN A 17 -44.19 13.92 -8.28
CA ASN A 17 -44.40 13.78 -9.71
C ASN A 17 -44.16 15.07 -10.51
N SER A 18 -43.89 16.19 -9.85
CA SER A 18 -43.46 17.42 -10.51
C SER A 18 -42.10 17.20 -11.19
N TYR A 19 -42.09 17.32 -12.52
CA TYR A 19 -40.88 17.16 -13.34
C TYR A 19 -39.75 18.09 -12.88
N TYR A 20 -40.08 19.35 -12.58
CA TYR A 20 -39.12 20.34 -12.12
C TYR A 20 -38.46 19.93 -10.79
N LEU A 21 -39.27 19.51 -9.81
CA LEU A 21 -38.76 19.09 -8.50
C LEU A 21 -37.95 17.79 -8.60
N ARG A 22 -38.39 16.82 -9.41
CA ARG A 22 -37.59 15.62 -9.70
C ARG A 22 -36.22 15.99 -10.24
N THR A 23 -36.16 16.83 -11.27
CA THR A 23 -34.89 17.22 -11.88
C THR A 23 -33.97 17.95 -10.88
N LYS A 24 -34.52 18.84 -10.06
CA LYS A 24 -33.75 19.51 -8.99
C LYS A 24 -33.25 18.53 -7.92
N ILE A 25 -34.09 17.60 -7.47
CA ILE A 25 -33.72 16.57 -6.49
C ILE A 25 -32.64 15.65 -7.09
N PHE A 26 -32.83 15.15 -8.31
CA PHE A 26 -31.86 14.27 -8.97
C PHE A 26 -30.52 14.96 -9.21
N ASN A 27 -30.51 16.23 -9.62
CA ASN A 27 -29.27 16.99 -9.78
C ASN A 27 -28.58 17.19 -8.43
N HIS A 28 -29.33 17.49 -7.36
CA HIS A 28 -28.75 17.65 -6.03
C HIS A 28 -28.17 16.33 -5.48
N VAL A 29 -28.89 15.21 -5.65
CA VAL A 29 -28.40 13.87 -5.29
C VAL A 29 -27.15 13.49 -6.11
N ASN A 30 -27.12 13.81 -7.40
CA ASN A 30 -25.92 13.62 -8.24
C ASN A 30 -24.73 14.45 -7.71
N HIS A 31 -24.94 15.71 -7.35
CA HIS A 31 -23.88 16.55 -6.75
C HIS A 31 -23.38 16.01 -5.41
N ILE A 32 -24.28 15.49 -4.55
CA ILE A 32 -23.89 14.86 -3.29
C ILE A 32 -23.07 13.59 -3.56
N HIS A 33 -23.51 12.72 -4.48
CA HIS A 33 -22.74 11.54 -4.85
C HIS A 33 -21.35 11.89 -5.38
N GLN A 34 -21.26 12.90 -6.26
CA GLN A 34 -19.97 13.37 -6.78
C GLN A 34 -19.08 13.92 -5.66
N ALA A 35 -19.62 14.75 -4.76
CA ALA A 35 -18.87 15.30 -3.64
C ALA A 35 -18.39 14.22 -2.65
N ILE A 36 -19.15 13.13 -2.44
CA ILE A 36 -18.70 11.99 -1.64
C ILE A 36 -17.55 11.28 -2.38
N VAL A 37 -17.72 10.98 -3.68
CA VAL A 37 -16.66 10.35 -4.50
C VAL A 37 -15.37 11.17 -4.51
N ASP A 38 -15.45 12.48 -4.72
CA ASP A 38 -14.30 13.39 -4.76
C ASP A 38 -13.58 13.46 -3.40
N ARG A 39 -14.33 13.48 -2.28
CA ARG A 39 -13.75 13.44 -0.92
C ARG A 39 -13.01 12.15 -0.62
N TYR A 40 -13.46 11.02 -1.16
CA TYR A 40 -12.75 9.74 -1.03
C TYR A 40 -11.47 9.68 -1.88
N PHE A 41 -11.43 10.37 -3.02
CA PHE A 41 -10.26 10.40 -3.92
C PHE A 41 -9.16 11.38 -3.50
N ILE A 42 -9.51 12.51 -2.89
CA ILE A 42 -8.55 13.58 -2.58
C ILE A 42 -7.83 13.36 -1.22
N GLY A 43 -8.28 12.40 -0.41
CA GLY A 43 -7.96 12.38 1.02
C GLY A 43 -6.85 11.46 1.54
N ARG A 44 -6.72 10.19 1.10
CA ARG A 44 -5.87 9.21 1.80
C ARG A 44 -5.41 8.05 0.91
N GLU A 45 -4.10 7.97 0.64
CA GLU A 45 -3.45 6.81 0.00
C GLU A 45 -3.52 5.50 0.82
N TYR A 46 -4.01 5.54 2.07
CA TYR A 46 -3.93 4.42 3.01
C TYR A 46 -5.28 3.81 3.45
N GLN A 47 -6.42 4.32 2.99
CA GLN A 47 -7.73 3.68 3.26
C GLN A 47 -8.21 2.95 2.00
N LYS A 48 -7.80 1.68 1.88
CA LYS A 48 -8.20 0.72 0.83
C LYS A 48 -9.67 0.30 0.86
N GLU A 49 -10.48 0.88 1.73
CA GLU A 49 -11.92 0.58 1.81
C GLU A 49 -12.67 1.53 0.89
N CYS A 50 -12.61 1.25 -0.42
CA CYS A 50 -13.48 1.90 -1.39
C CYS A 50 -14.93 1.55 -1.05
N ILE A 51 -15.64 2.46 -0.38
CA ILE A 51 -17.10 2.42 -0.36
C ILE A 51 -17.55 2.56 -1.81
N LEU A 52 -18.13 1.50 -2.36
CA LEU A 52 -18.66 1.51 -3.71
C LEU A 52 -19.92 2.38 -3.73
N ILE A 53 -19.88 3.53 -4.39
CA ILE A 53 -21.04 4.43 -4.52
C ILE A 53 -21.61 4.25 -5.93
N VAL A 54 -22.64 3.43 -6.06
CA VAL A 54 -23.34 3.15 -7.31
C VAL A 54 -24.84 3.25 -7.10
N LYS A 55 -25.59 3.74 -8.10
CA LYS A 55 -27.06 3.66 -8.06
C LYS A 55 -27.46 2.18 -8.18
N ILE A 56 -28.53 1.75 -7.49
CA ILE A 56 -28.97 0.35 -7.55
C ILE A 56 -29.12 -0.20 -8.98
N PRO A 57 -29.73 0.52 -9.96
CA PRO A 57 -29.81 0.04 -11.34
C PRO A 57 -28.46 -0.10 -12.06
N GLN A 58 -27.38 0.46 -11.50
CA GLN A 58 -26.02 0.37 -12.02
C GLN A 58 -25.23 -0.78 -11.40
N VAL A 59 -25.76 -1.42 -10.35
CA VAL A 59 -25.17 -2.62 -9.77
C VAL A 59 -25.40 -3.77 -10.74
N ILE A 60 -24.31 -4.38 -11.19
CA ILE A 60 -24.34 -5.41 -12.23
C ILE A 60 -23.61 -6.68 -11.84
N SER A 61 -23.14 -6.81 -10.61
CA SER A 61 -22.53 -8.05 -10.12
C SER A 61 -22.96 -8.37 -8.71
N LEU A 62 -22.86 -9.66 -8.36
CA LEU A 62 -23.15 -10.14 -7.02
C LEU A 62 -22.22 -9.55 -5.94
N GLN A 63 -20.95 -9.31 -6.29
CA GLN A 63 -19.96 -8.72 -5.38
C GLN A 63 -20.30 -7.28 -4.99
N GLU A 64 -20.81 -6.49 -5.93
CA GLU A 64 -21.17 -5.10 -5.69
C GLU A 64 -22.34 -4.99 -4.70
N PHE A 65 -23.32 -5.90 -4.75
CA PHE A 65 -24.40 -5.96 -3.76
C PHE A 65 -23.89 -6.14 -2.33
N ILE A 66 -22.88 -6.99 -2.11
CA ILE A 66 -22.26 -7.19 -0.79
C ILE A 66 -21.50 -5.94 -0.35
N ARG A 67 -20.71 -5.32 -1.25
CA ARG A 67 -19.93 -4.10 -0.94
C ARG A 67 -20.79 -2.91 -0.56
N ILE A 68 -22.04 -2.85 -1.03
CA ILE A 68 -23.00 -1.79 -0.67
C ILE A 68 -23.97 -2.21 0.44
N ASN A 69 -23.70 -3.34 1.10
CA ASN A 69 -24.53 -3.90 2.18
C ASN A 69 -26.00 -4.12 1.76
N ARG A 70 -26.22 -4.57 0.51
CA ARG A 70 -27.51 -4.98 -0.06
C ARG A 70 -27.55 -6.49 -0.27
N THR A 71 -27.34 -7.21 0.82
CA THR A 71 -27.35 -8.67 0.86
C THR A 71 -28.69 -9.27 0.42
N ASP A 72 -29.79 -8.53 0.57
CA ASP A 72 -31.11 -8.87 0.03
C ASP A 72 -31.10 -8.99 -1.50
N LEU A 73 -30.54 -7.99 -2.20
CA LEU A 73 -30.44 -8.02 -3.66
C LEU A 73 -29.41 -9.03 -4.15
N PHE A 74 -28.33 -9.24 -3.40
CA PHE A 74 -27.40 -10.34 -3.65
C PHE A 74 -28.14 -11.68 -3.69
N ILE A 75 -28.97 -11.97 -2.69
CA ILE A 75 -29.76 -13.19 -2.59
C ILE A 75 -30.75 -13.30 -3.75
N ASP A 76 -31.52 -12.23 -4.02
CA ASP A 76 -32.55 -12.22 -5.07
C ASP A 76 -32.00 -12.49 -6.48
N HIS A 77 -30.78 -12.02 -6.76
CA HIS A 77 -30.17 -12.13 -8.08
C HIS A 77 -29.24 -13.33 -8.25
N PHE A 78 -28.85 -14.00 -7.17
CA PHE A 78 -27.86 -15.07 -7.21
C PHE A 78 -28.24 -16.21 -8.16
N ASP A 79 -29.46 -16.74 -8.06
CA ASP A 79 -29.90 -17.91 -8.83
C ASP A 79 -29.81 -17.67 -10.34
N ARG A 80 -30.19 -16.47 -10.79
CA ARG A 80 -30.17 -16.11 -12.20
C ARG A 80 -28.76 -16.08 -12.78
N VAL A 81 -27.81 -15.51 -12.03
CA VAL A 81 -26.40 -15.48 -12.42
C VAL A 81 -25.82 -16.90 -12.43
N TYR A 82 -26.14 -17.69 -11.40
CA TYR A 82 -25.68 -19.07 -11.30
C TYR A 82 -26.17 -19.94 -12.45
N ASP A 83 -27.45 -19.84 -12.82
CA ASP A 83 -28.03 -20.57 -13.95
C ASP A 83 -27.39 -20.19 -15.29
N THR A 84 -27.02 -18.93 -15.45
CA THR A 84 -26.31 -18.44 -16.65
C THR A 84 -24.92 -19.08 -16.75
N ILE A 85 -24.16 -19.11 -15.65
CA ILE A 85 -22.84 -19.75 -15.61
C ILE A 85 -22.96 -21.25 -15.89
N LYS A 86 -23.96 -21.90 -15.29
CA LYS A 86 -24.25 -23.31 -15.51
C LYS A 86 -24.56 -23.60 -16.98
N HIS A 87 -25.23 -22.69 -17.67
CA HIS A 87 -25.53 -22.83 -19.10
C HIS A 87 -24.26 -22.70 -19.95
N CYS A 88 -23.39 -21.72 -19.66
CA CYS A 88 -22.16 -21.47 -20.40
C CYS A 88 -21.06 -22.52 -20.17
N CYS A 89 -21.07 -23.21 -19.03
CA CYS A 89 -20.06 -24.21 -18.66
C CYS A 89 -20.45 -25.67 -18.98
N LYS A 90 -21.34 -25.89 -19.95
CA LYS A 90 -21.66 -27.24 -20.45
C LYS A 90 -20.58 -27.68 -21.43
N ASP A 91 -20.07 -28.90 -21.26
CA ASP A 91 -19.24 -29.52 -22.29
C ASP A 91 -20.08 -29.99 -23.49
N ASP A 92 -19.43 -30.46 -24.56
CA ASP A 92 -20.09 -30.96 -25.79
C ASP A 92 -21.09 -32.11 -25.52
N ASN A 93 -21.00 -32.75 -24.35
CA ASN A 93 -21.91 -33.81 -23.90
C ASN A 93 -23.05 -33.27 -22.99
N GLY A 94 -23.14 -31.96 -22.80
CA GLY A 94 -24.14 -31.31 -21.96
C GLY A 94 -23.87 -31.40 -20.45
N VAL A 95 -22.71 -31.88 -20.02
CA VAL A 95 -22.33 -32.03 -18.61
C VAL A 95 -21.72 -30.72 -18.12
N VAL A 96 -22.27 -30.20 -17.01
CA VAL A 96 -21.74 -28.99 -16.36
C VAL A 96 -20.52 -29.38 -15.53
N LYS A 97 -19.34 -28.89 -15.90
CA LYS A 97 -18.13 -29.00 -15.08
C LYS A 97 -17.81 -27.64 -14.47
N LEU A 98 -18.45 -27.35 -13.33
CA LEU A 98 -18.25 -26.10 -12.59
C LEU A 98 -17.51 -26.39 -11.28
N ASP A 99 -16.31 -25.84 -11.12
CA ASP A 99 -15.58 -25.85 -9.86
C ASP A 99 -16.01 -24.65 -9.00
N ASN A 100 -16.89 -24.90 -8.02
CA ASN A 100 -17.41 -23.86 -7.13
C ASN A 100 -16.30 -23.15 -6.33
N ASP A 101 -15.21 -23.84 -5.99
CA ASP A 101 -14.10 -23.24 -5.22
C ASP A 101 -13.39 -22.17 -6.05
N ILE A 102 -13.22 -22.39 -7.36
CA ILE A 102 -12.61 -21.41 -8.28
C ILE A 102 -13.60 -20.28 -8.58
N VAL A 103 -14.84 -20.63 -8.91
CA VAL A 103 -15.84 -19.69 -9.43
C VAL A 103 -16.28 -18.66 -8.39
N PHE A 104 -16.41 -19.06 -7.12
CA PHE A 104 -16.92 -18.18 -6.07
C PHE A 104 -15.86 -17.59 -5.16
N LYS A 105 -14.57 -17.80 -5.46
CA LYS A 105 -13.46 -17.28 -4.63
C LYS A 105 -13.54 -15.77 -4.41
N ASP A 106 -13.58 -15.00 -5.48
CA ASP A 106 -13.60 -13.54 -5.38
C ASP A 106 -14.86 -13.02 -4.65
N LEU A 107 -15.97 -13.77 -4.74
CA LEU A 107 -17.20 -13.45 -4.01
C LEU A 107 -17.02 -13.69 -2.50
N LEU A 108 -16.44 -14.83 -2.12
CA LEU A 108 -16.13 -15.14 -0.72
C LEU A 108 -15.11 -14.15 -0.13
N ASP A 109 -14.08 -13.76 -0.88
CA ASP A 109 -13.12 -12.72 -0.46
C ASP A 109 -13.85 -11.42 -0.08
N VAL A 110 -14.83 -11.00 -0.89
CA VAL A 110 -15.64 -9.80 -0.62
C VAL A 110 -16.54 -9.99 0.60
N ILE A 111 -17.13 -11.16 0.80
CA ILE A 111 -17.97 -11.46 1.98
C ILE A 111 -17.15 -11.32 3.28
N PHE A 112 -15.96 -11.93 3.34
CA PHE A 112 -15.11 -11.85 4.53
C PHE A 112 -14.55 -10.45 4.76
N GLN A 113 -14.17 -9.74 3.70
CA GLN A 113 -13.70 -8.35 3.81
C GLN A 113 -14.75 -7.41 4.43
N ASN A 114 -16.04 -7.68 4.20
CA ASN A 114 -17.15 -6.89 4.74
C ASN A 114 -17.77 -7.48 6.01
N ASN A 115 -17.27 -8.61 6.52
CA ASN A 115 -17.87 -9.37 7.63
C ASN A 115 -19.38 -9.67 7.43
N ASP A 116 -19.81 -9.94 6.19
CA ASP A 116 -21.23 -10.18 5.86
C ASP A 116 -21.64 -11.62 6.19
N SER A 117 -22.05 -11.83 7.45
CA SER A 117 -22.51 -13.14 7.93
C SER A 117 -23.75 -13.68 7.21
N VAL A 118 -24.62 -12.82 6.68
CA VAL A 118 -25.87 -13.23 6.01
C VAL A 118 -25.58 -13.75 4.61
N ALA A 119 -24.74 -13.05 3.85
CA ALA A 119 -24.27 -13.52 2.54
C ALA A 119 -23.49 -14.83 2.68
N LEU A 120 -22.67 -14.95 3.73
CA LEU A 120 -21.94 -16.19 4.01
C LEU A 120 -22.90 -17.36 4.33
N ASP A 121 -23.88 -17.15 5.21
CA ASP A 121 -24.88 -18.16 5.58
C ASP A 121 -25.63 -18.64 4.32
N PHE A 122 -26.06 -17.71 3.46
CA PHE A 122 -26.69 -18.03 2.19
C PHE A 122 -25.79 -18.87 1.26
N MET A 123 -24.52 -18.50 1.10
CA MET A 123 -23.57 -19.22 0.25
C MET A 123 -23.30 -20.64 0.78
N LEU A 124 -23.07 -20.78 2.08
CA LEU A 124 -22.76 -22.07 2.71
C LEU A 124 -23.95 -23.02 2.76
N ASN A 125 -25.18 -22.49 2.74
CA ASN A 125 -26.39 -23.31 2.67
C ASN A 125 -26.59 -23.96 1.29
N ARG A 126 -25.97 -23.40 0.24
CA ARG A 126 -26.11 -23.84 -1.16
C ARG A 126 -24.92 -24.63 -1.68
N PHE A 127 -23.73 -24.26 -1.23
CA PHE A 127 -22.48 -24.81 -1.75
C PHE A 127 -21.62 -25.40 -0.65
N LYS A 128 -20.90 -26.45 -1.02
CA LYS A 128 -19.78 -26.95 -0.24
C LYS A 128 -18.50 -26.45 -0.88
N PHE A 129 -17.70 -25.74 -0.10
CA PHE A 129 -16.37 -25.29 -0.47
C PHE A 129 -15.34 -26.20 0.18
N GLN A 130 -14.25 -26.50 -0.50
CA GLN A 130 -13.17 -27.29 0.07
C GLN A 130 -12.13 -26.38 0.71
N GLN A 131 -11.52 -25.49 -0.06
CA GLN A 131 -10.36 -24.69 0.37
C GLN A 131 -10.61 -23.18 0.31
N THR A 132 -11.59 -22.74 -0.47
CA THR A 132 -11.74 -21.31 -0.78
C THR A 132 -12.10 -20.46 0.43
N ILE A 133 -12.98 -20.94 1.33
CA ILE A 133 -13.31 -20.25 2.59
C ILE A 133 -12.06 -19.86 3.37
N ARG A 134 -11.09 -20.77 3.47
CA ARG A 134 -9.86 -20.55 4.24
C ARG A 134 -8.92 -19.56 3.56
N ARG A 135 -8.87 -19.57 2.22
CA ARG A 135 -8.07 -18.65 1.42
C ARG A 135 -8.62 -17.23 1.40
N SER A 136 -9.93 -17.09 1.59
CA SER A 136 -10.62 -15.79 1.52
C SER A 136 -10.52 -14.94 2.79
N ILE A 137 -10.03 -15.51 3.90
CA ILE A 137 -9.85 -14.78 5.16
C ILE A 137 -8.48 -14.12 5.23
N ASP A 138 -8.48 -12.79 5.40
CA ASP A 138 -7.26 -11.99 5.58
C ASP A 138 -6.80 -12.03 7.05
N PRO A 139 -5.59 -12.56 7.35
CA PRO A 139 -5.07 -12.63 8.73
C PRO A 139 -4.81 -11.27 9.38
N ARG A 140 -4.89 -10.18 8.62
CA ARG A 140 -4.75 -8.81 9.14
C ARG A 140 -6.08 -8.23 9.63
N ARG A 141 -7.20 -8.88 9.33
CA ARG A 141 -8.55 -8.42 9.69
C ARG A 141 -9.23 -9.53 10.48
N PRO A 142 -9.43 -9.37 11.80
CA PRO A 142 -10.17 -10.36 12.57
C PRO A 142 -11.59 -10.48 12.01
N VAL A 143 -12.07 -11.71 11.90
CA VAL A 143 -13.47 -11.97 11.52
C VAL A 143 -14.39 -11.52 12.65
N SER A 144 -15.62 -11.15 12.33
CA SER A 144 -16.61 -10.87 13.37
C SER A 144 -17.11 -12.15 14.04
N ILE A 145 -17.66 -12.01 15.24
CA ILE A 145 -18.21 -13.14 16.00
C ILE A 145 -19.43 -13.75 15.30
N GLU A 146 -20.19 -12.97 14.53
CA GLU A 146 -21.31 -13.43 13.70
C GLU A 146 -20.81 -14.31 12.55
N VAL A 147 -19.75 -13.89 11.85
CA VAL A 147 -19.11 -14.69 10.81
C VAL A 147 -18.56 -16.00 11.38
N TYR A 148 -17.91 -15.95 12.55
CA TYR A 148 -17.46 -17.15 13.26
C TYR A 148 -18.62 -18.12 13.55
N LYS A 149 -19.75 -17.62 14.06
CA LYS A 149 -20.93 -18.45 14.34
C LYS A 149 -21.48 -19.13 13.09
N VAL A 150 -21.46 -18.45 11.94
CA VAL A 150 -21.86 -19.03 10.64
C VAL A 150 -20.88 -20.13 10.22
N LEU A 151 -19.58 -19.87 10.26
CA LEU A 151 -18.56 -20.88 9.94
C LEU A 151 -18.69 -22.12 10.82
N LYS A 152 -18.96 -21.92 12.11
CA LYS A 152 -19.20 -23.00 13.07
C LYS A 152 -20.46 -23.81 12.72
N ARG A 153 -21.57 -23.15 12.41
CA ARG A 153 -22.84 -23.82 12.04
C ARG A 153 -22.68 -24.80 10.88
N TYR A 154 -21.85 -24.46 9.88
CA TYR A 154 -21.60 -25.30 8.71
C TYR A 154 -20.33 -26.15 8.80
N ASN A 155 -19.73 -26.31 9.99
CA ASN A 155 -18.51 -27.10 10.21
C ASN A 155 -17.27 -26.66 9.41
N TYR A 156 -17.18 -25.39 9.01
CA TYR A 156 -15.97 -24.85 8.35
C TYR A 156 -14.86 -24.48 9.34
N ILE A 157 -15.12 -24.58 10.64
CA ILE A 157 -14.11 -24.38 11.68
C ILE A 157 -13.11 -25.55 11.77
N ASN A 158 -13.47 -26.73 11.23
CA ASN A 158 -12.60 -27.91 11.27
C ASN A 158 -11.62 -27.90 10.09
N VAL A 159 -10.33 -28.03 10.38
CA VAL A 159 -9.28 -28.28 9.38
C VAL A 159 -9.09 -29.79 9.25
N THR A 160 -9.11 -30.33 8.03
CA THR A 160 -9.07 -31.79 7.77
C THR A 160 -7.74 -32.16 7.11
N ASP A 161 -7.23 -33.38 7.32
CA ASP A 161 -5.88 -33.76 6.86
C ASP A 161 -5.62 -33.71 5.35
N ASN A 162 -6.68 -33.70 4.54
CA ASN A 162 -6.56 -33.64 3.08
C ASN A 162 -6.26 -32.22 2.55
N ASP A 163 -5.93 -31.28 3.43
CA ASP A 163 -5.72 -29.87 3.10
C ASP A 163 -4.30 -29.59 2.61
N ILE A 164 -4.18 -29.33 1.29
CA ILE A 164 -2.91 -29.27 0.56
C ILE A 164 -2.06 -28.03 0.91
N ASN A 165 -2.60 -27.02 1.61
CA ASN A 165 -1.85 -25.79 1.98
C ASN A 165 -1.95 -25.44 3.47
N HIS A 166 -1.02 -25.98 4.27
CA HIS A 166 -0.88 -25.71 5.70
C HIS A 166 -0.83 -24.22 6.05
N ALA A 167 -0.21 -23.39 5.21
CA ALA A 167 -0.06 -21.96 5.49
C ALA A 167 -1.41 -21.21 5.46
N ASP A 168 -2.33 -21.62 4.58
CA ASP A 168 -3.67 -21.03 4.51
C ASP A 168 -4.51 -21.44 5.73
N SER A 169 -4.43 -22.72 6.14
CA SER A 169 -5.12 -23.22 7.33
C SER A 169 -4.68 -22.52 8.61
N LEU A 170 -3.38 -22.24 8.76
CA LEU A 170 -2.85 -21.50 9.91
C LEU A 170 -3.30 -20.03 9.94
N ARG A 171 -3.30 -19.36 8.78
CA ARG A 171 -3.85 -17.99 8.66
C ARG A 171 -5.32 -17.93 9.02
N TYR A 172 -6.09 -18.90 8.55
CA TYR A 172 -7.51 -19.04 8.85
C TYR A 172 -7.75 -19.21 10.35
N ILE A 173 -7.10 -20.19 10.97
CA ILE A 173 -7.19 -20.44 12.42
C ILE A 173 -6.80 -19.21 13.23
N LYS A 174 -5.70 -18.54 12.86
CA LYS A 174 -5.24 -17.32 13.55
C LYS A 174 -6.31 -16.23 13.54
N SER A 175 -6.99 -16.05 12.42
CA SER A 175 -8.03 -15.02 12.28
C SER A 175 -9.24 -15.32 13.17
N LEU A 176 -9.61 -16.60 13.29
CA LEU A 176 -10.65 -17.05 14.22
C LEU A 176 -10.21 -16.88 15.69
N LEU A 177 -8.96 -17.19 16.01
CA LEU A 177 -8.40 -17.05 17.36
C LEU A 177 -8.38 -15.60 17.82
N CYS A 178 -7.95 -14.67 16.96
CA CYS A 178 -8.00 -13.24 17.27
C CYS A 178 -9.44 -12.80 17.58
N CYS A 179 -10.42 -13.26 16.79
CA CYS A 179 -11.84 -13.01 17.07
C CYS A 179 -12.24 -13.49 18.49
N MET A 180 -11.79 -14.68 18.91
CA MET A 180 -12.09 -15.21 20.24
C MET A 180 -11.42 -14.39 21.36
N ILE A 181 -10.13 -14.05 21.21
CA ILE A 181 -9.40 -13.24 22.20
C ILE A 181 -10.04 -11.86 22.34
N ASP A 182 -10.36 -11.22 21.22
CA ASP A 182 -10.98 -9.90 21.19
C ASP A 182 -12.40 -9.91 21.79
N SER A 183 -13.10 -11.05 21.72
CA SER A 183 -14.43 -11.20 22.34
C SER A 183 -14.38 -11.22 23.87
N GLY A 184 -13.26 -11.65 24.46
CA GLY A 184 -13.13 -11.88 25.91
C GLY A 184 -13.98 -13.04 26.45
N ASP A 185 -14.65 -13.81 25.60
CA ASP A 185 -15.51 -14.92 26.01
C ASP A 185 -14.70 -16.22 26.17
N ILE A 186 -14.33 -16.54 27.42
CA ILE A 186 -13.57 -17.74 27.76
C ILE A 186 -14.33 -19.01 27.35
N SER A 187 -15.66 -19.03 27.48
CA SER A 187 -16.48 -20.17 27.08
C SER A 187 -16.39 -20.40 25.57
N MET A 188 -16.42 -19.33 24.78
CA MET A 188 -16.29 -19.43 23.33
C MET A 188 -14.88 -19.81 22.91
N PHE A 189 -13.86 -19.30 23.62
CA PHE A 189 -12.47 -19.69 23.44
C PHE A 189 -12.25 -21.18 23.74
N ASP A 190 -12.74 -21.70 24.87
CA ASP A 190 -12.63 -23.11 25.25
C ASP A 190 -13.34 -24.01 24.23
N GLN A 191 -14.51 -23.57 23.77
CA GLN A 191 -15.26 -24.29 22.75
C GLN A 191 -14.54 -24.27 21.40
N PHE A 192 -13.95 -23.13 21.00
CA PHE A 192 -13.09 -23.04 19.81
C PHE A 192 -11.88 -23.98 19.91
N CYS A 193 -11.26 -24.02 21.09
CA CYS A 193 -10.19 -24.95 21.43
C CYS A 193 -10.63 -26.41 21.46
N THR A 194 -11.92 -26.70 21.58
CA THR A 194 -12.45 -28.07 21.48
C THR A 194 -12.73 -28.43 20.02
N ASP A 195 -13.33 -27.50 19.27
CA ASP A 195 -13.84 -27.73 17.92
C ASP A 195 -12.72 -27.78 16.86
N CYS A 196 -11.86 -26.75 16.81
CA CYS A 196 -10.88 -26.61 15.74
C CYS A 196 -9.66 -27.53 15.89
N LEU A 197 -9.41 -27.96 17.11
CA LEU A 197 -8.07 -28.34 17.56
C LEU A 197 -7.93 -29.84 17.80
N ASN A 198 -8.96 -30.47 18.35
CA ASN A 198 -9.02 -31.92 18.48
C ASN A 198 -8.97 -32.66 17.13
N THR A 199 -9.11 -31.93 16.02
CA THR A 199 -9.11 -32.41 14.64
C THR A 199 -7.73 -32.33 13.95
N ILE A 200 -6.76 -31.62 14.54
CA ILE A 200 -5.38 -31.41 14.01
C ILE A 200 -4.35 -32.55 14.25
N PRO A 201 -4.53 -33.56 15.13
CA PRO A 201 -3.48 -34.56 15.48
C PRO A 201 -2.83 -35.35 14.32
N THR A 202 -3.37 -35.29 13.11
CA THR A 202 -2.99 -36.11 11.97
C THR A 202 -2.12 -35.38 10.92
N LEU A 203 -1.85 -34.08 11.10
CA LEU A 203 -0.97 -33.27 10.24
C LEU A 203 0.52 -33.48 10.63
N GLY A 204 1.19 -34.45 9.98
CA GLY A 204 2.52 -34.98 10.32
C GLY A 204 3.67 -33.99 10.59
N SER A 205 4.39 -34.26 11.67
CA SER A 205 5.34 -33.40 12.41
C SER A 205 6.77 -33.26 11.86
N LYS A 206 7.06 -33.50 10.56
CA LYS A 206 8.47 -33.56 10.11
C LYS A 206 8.93 -32.63 8.99
N ASN A 207 8.06 -32.04 8.17
CA ASN A 207 8.50 -31.20 7.03
C ASN A 207 8.09 -29.72 7.11
N ILE A 208 7.38 -29.30 8.16
CA ILE A 208 6.85 -27.93 8.32
C ILE A 208 7.94 -26.94 8.78
N ILE A 209 9.03 -27.44 9.37
CA ILE A 209 10.00 -26.65 10.12
C ILE A 209 10.91 -25.79 9.24
N SER A 210 11.11 -26.04 7.93
CA SER A 210 12.19 -25.36 7.19
C SER A 210 11.81 -24.07 6.43
N VAL A 211 10.53 -23.79 6.14
CA VAL A 211 10.16 -22.74 5.15
C VAL A 211 9.76 -21.38 5.74
N TYR A 212 9.42 -21.24 7.04
CA TYR A 212 8.80 -20.00 7.55
C TYR A 212 9.49 -19.37 8.76
N SER A 213 10.58 -18.62 8.60
CA SER A 213 11.34 -18.02 9.73
C SER A 213 10.73 -16.74 10.33
N GLY A 214 9.64 -16.20 9.78
CA GLY A 214 8.93 -15.03 10.34
C GLY A 214 7.62 -15.35 11.08
N ILE A 215 7.11 -16.58 10.95
CA ILE A 215 5.81 -17.04 11.52
C ILE A 215 6.03 -18.19 12.54
N ARG A 216 7.24 -18.77 12.57
CA ARG A 216 7.64 -19.98 13.30
C ARG A 216 7.41 -20.03 14.81
N ALA A 217 7.16 -18.91 15.49
CA ALA A 217 6.95 -18.91 16.95
C ALA A 217 5.50 -19.20 17.38
N TYR A 218 4.57 -19.43 16.45
CA TYR A 218 3.16 -19.68 16.76
C TYR A 218 2.65 -21.06 16.30
N ASP A 219 3.23 -21.64 15.24
CA ASP A 219 2.67 -22.79 14.53
C ASP A 219 3.00 -24.16 15.18
N ASP A 220 4.25 -24.42 15.55
CA ASP A 220 4.64 -25.64 16.30
C ASP A 220 4.08 -25.64 17.74
N VAL A 221 3.66 -24.45 18.15
CA VAL A 221 3.22 -24.09 19.48
C VAL A 221 1.75 -24.55 19.53
N PHE A 222 0.91 -24.12 18.59
CA PHE A 222 -0.53 -24.37 18.59
C PHE A 222 -0.98 -25.84 18.65
N ILE A 223 -0.25 -26.77 18.02
CA ILE A 223 -0.56 -28.22 18.03
C ILE A 223 -0.37 -28.85 19.43
N ASP A 224 0.47 -28.26 20.28
CA ASP A 224 0.78 -28.78 21.62
C ASP A 224 -0.08 -28.19 22.76
N ILE A 225 -0.76 -27.03 22.54
CA ILE A 225 -1.85 -26.47 23.41
C ILE A 225 -2.90 -27.57 23.71
N ILE A 226 -3.20 -28.34 22.68
CA ILE A 226 -4.40 -29.17 22.53
C ILE A 226 -4.21 -30.49 23.28
N ASN A 227 -3.01 -31.06 23.18
CA ASN A 227 -2.64 -32.30 23.87
C ASN A 227 -2.48 -32.13 25.39
N LYS A 228 -2.41 -30.88 25.90
CA LYS A 228 -2.32 -30.58 27.34
C LYS A 228 -3.69 -30.26 27.96
N LEU A 229 -4.55 -29.51 27.28
CA LEU A 229 -5.91 -29.21 27.77
C LEU A 229 -6.78 -30.47 27.88
N ASN A 230 -6.67 -31.42 26.94
CA ASN A 230 -7.41 -32.69 27.00
C ASN A 230 -6.93 -33.64 28.11
N ASN A 231 -5.65 -33.58 28.50
CA ASN A 231 -5.10 -34.46 29.53
C ASN A 231 -5.36 -33.94 30.96
N ASN A 232 -5.51 -32.62 31.15
CA ASN A 232 -5.78 -32.06 32.49
C ASN A 232 -7.24 -32.19 32.92
N ASN A 233 -8.20 -32.35 31.98
CA ASN A 233 -9.61 -32.56 32.31
C ASN A 233 -10.02 -34.05 32.44
N MET A 234 -9.11 -34.99 32.13
CA MET A 234 -9.36 -36.44 32.22
C MET A 234 -8.29 -37.14 33.06
N SER A 235 -8.62 -37.27 34.34
CA SER A 235 -8.04 -38.21 35.31
C SER A 235 -6.85 -37.76 36.16
N HIS A 236 -7.16 -37.80 37.46
CA HIS A 236 -6.29 -38.03 38.60
C HIS A 236 -5.62 -39.42 38.52
N ASN A 237 -4.91 -39.74 37.44
CA ASN A 237 -4.17 -41.00 37.36
C ASN A 237 -2.83 -40.86 36.64
N ASN A 238 -1.78 -41.07 37.44
CA ASN A 238 -0.38 -41.18 37.05
C ASN A 238 -0.19 -42.11 35.86
N ASN A 239 0.35 -41.58 34.75
CA ASN A 239 1.45 -42.29 34.10
C ASN A 239 2.38 -41.34 33.35
N ASN A 240 3.59 -41.25 33.90
CA ASN A 240 4.66 -40.35 33.52
C ASN A 240 5.66 -41.15 32.69
N ASN A 241 5.70 -40.95 31.36
CA ASN A 241 6.90 -41.08 30.50
C ASN A 241 6.53 -41.18 29.01
N ASN A 242 6.35 -40.04 28.35
CA ASN A 242 6.86 -39.76 26.99
C ASN A 242 6.29 -38.42 26.51
N ASN A 243 7.11 -37.38 26.44
CA ASN A 243 7.08 -36.39 25.35
C ASN A 243 8.13 -35.31 25.58
N ASN A 244 9.28 -35.47 24.93
CA ASN A 244 10.44 -34.62 25.11
C ASN A 244 10.53 -33.45 24.10
N ASN A 245 9.42 -32.97 23.52
CA ASN A 245 9.39 -31.81 22.62
C ASN A 245 8.01 -31.11 22.67
N ARG A 246 7.65 -30.55 23.82
CA ARG A 246 6.36 -29.87 24.05
C ARG A 246 6.56 -28.35 24.12
N ILE A 247 6.11 -27.59 23.12
CA ILE A 247 6.26 -26.13 23.07
C ILE A 247 5.16 -25.45 23.91
N ASP A 248 5.50 -24.36 24.61
CA ASP A 248 4.65 -23.62 25.56
C ASP A 248 4.02 -22.36 24.93
N LEU A 249 2.68 -22.25 24.91
CA LEU A 249 1.92 -21.15 24.25
C LEU A 249 1.45 -20.05 25.16
N ARG A 250 1.65 -20.24 26.45
CA ARG A 250 1.24 -19.25 27.43
C ARG A 250 1.79 -17.88 27.03
N GLU A 251 2.95 -17.82 26.36
CA GLU A 251 3.65 -16.60 25.97
C GLU A 251 2.82 -15.77 25.00
N SER A 252 2.30 -16.43 23.96
CA SER A 252 1.52 -15.78 22.91
C SER A 252 0.21 -15.22 23.45
N LEU A 253 -0.50 -15.98 24.28
CA LEU A 253 -1.74 -15.55 24.93
C LEU A 253 -1.47 -14.42 25.92
N PHE A 254 -0.37 -14.51 26.66
CA PHE A 254 0.05 -13.50 27.62
C PHE A 254 0.31 -12.16 26.92
N VAL A 255 1.07 -12.16 25.82
CA VAL A 255 1.33 -10.95 25.02
C VAL A 255 0.05 -10.42 24.37
N GLY A 256 -0.83 -11.29 23.87
CA GLY A 256 -2.13 -10.89 23.33
C GLY A 256 -3.00 -10.18 24.37
N ALA A 257 -3.14 -10.78 25.55
CA ALA A 257 -3.91 -10.22 26.65
C ALA A 257 -3.35 -8.88 27.16
N LEU A 258 -2.02 -8.73 27.20
CA LEU A 258 -1.38 -7.44 27.51
C LEU A 258 -1.74 -6.35 26.50
N ARG A 259 -1.76 -6.68 25.20
CA ARG A 259 -2.06 -5.71 24.12
C ARG A 259 -3.53 -5.35 24.03
N CYS A 260 -4.42 -6.29 24.33
CA CYS A 260 -5.88 -6.10 24.29
C CYS A 260 -6.40 -5.62 25.65
N SER A 261 -5.98 -4.42 26.05
CA SER A 261 -6.48 -3.74 27.27
C SER A 261 -6.20 -4.49 28.58
N ASN A 262 -5.07 -5.21 28.68
CA ASN A 262 -4.70 -5.94 29.90
C ASN A 262 -5.82 -6.88 30.38
N ASN A 263 -6.27 -7.81 29.55
CA ASN A 263 -7.35 -8.75 29.92
C ASN A 263 -6.96 -9.57 31.17
N GLN A 264 -7.48 -9.17 32.33
CA GLN A 264 -7.08 -9.71 33.63
C GLN A 264 -7.48 -11.17 33.79
N GLU A 265 -8.58 -11.60 33.19
CA GLU A 265 -9.07 -12.97 33.32
C GLU A 265 -8.14 -13.95 32.61
N ILE A 266 -7.74 -13.64 31.37
CA ILE A 266 -6.79 -14.46 30.62
C ILE A 266 -5.42 -14.44 31.32
N LEU A 267 -4.94 -13.28 31.77
CA LEU A 267 -3.65 -13.18 32.45
C LEU A 267 -3.63 -13.97 33.77
N LYS A 268 -4.73 -13.93 34.54
CA LYS A 268 -4.89 -14.72 35.76
C LYS A 268 -4.92 -16.21 35.44
N TRP A 269 -5.68 -16.61 34.44
CA TRP A 269 -5.74 -18.00 33.99
C TRP A 269 -4.34 -18.52 33.59
N ILE A 270 -3.56 -17.72 32.84
CA ILE A 270 -2.19 -18.08 32.48
C ILE A 270 -1.32 -18.23 33.72
N LYS A 271 -1.38 -17.29 34.66
CA LYS A 271 -0.64 -17.37 35.93
C LYS A 271 -0.98 -18.64 36.70
N ASP A 272 -2.27 -18.92 36.86
CA ASP A 272 -2.79 -20.05 37.64
C ASP A 272 -2.51 -21.41 36.96
N SER A 273 -2.12 -21.40 35.67
CA SER A 273 -1.74 -22.62 34.92
C SER A 273 -0.34 -23.17 35.25
N PHE A 274 0.45 -22.50 36.10
CA PHE A 274 1.77 -22.96 36.51
C PHE A 274 1.74 -23.56 37.92
N ASP A 275 2.24 -24.80 38.05
CA ASP A 275 2.31 -25.50 39.35
C ASP A 275 3.17 -24.78 40.39
N ARG A 276 4.18 -24.04 39.91
CA ARG A 276 5.11 -23.27 40.72
C ARG A 276 5.22 -21.86 40.21
N PHE A 277 5.21 -20.92 41.13
CA PHE A 277 5.38 -19.51 40.81
C PHE A 277 6.71 -19.23 40.10
N ASP A 278 7.82 -19.86 40.51
CA ASP A 278 9.12 -19.67 39.85
C ASP A 278 9.09 -20.04 38.35
N MET A 279 8.30 -21.05 37.97
CA MET A 279 8.16 -21.42 36.56
C MET A 279 7.38 -20.37 35.77
N PHE A 280 6.39 -19.73 36.39
CA PHE A 280 5.68 -18.60 35.80
C PHE A 280 6.59 -17.37 35.65
N VAL A 281 7.49 -17.15 36.63
CA VAL A 281 8.50 -16.09 36.58
C VAL A 281 9.43 -16.26 35.38
N ASP A 282 10.05 -17.43 35.25
CA ASP A 282 10.94 -17.75 34.14
C ASP A 282 10.22 -17.64 32.78
N PHE A 283 8.92 -17.94 32.78
CA PHE A 283 8.06 -17.83 31.61
C PHE A 283 7.81 -16.36 31.21
N TYR A 284 7.31 -15.52 32.10
CA TYR A 284 6.96 -14.14 31.71
C TYR A 284 8.21 -13.28 31.47
N HIS A 285 9.38 -13.66 32.02
CA HIS A 285 10.66 -13.02 31.70
C HIS A 285 11.01 -13.07 30.21
N GLN A 286 10.56 -14.09 29.49
CA GLN A 286 10.73 -14.16 28.02
C GLN A 286 9.93 -13.08 27.29
N SER A 287 8.83 -12.65 27.91
CA SER A 287 7.94 -11.59 27.43
C SER A 287 8.14 -10.24 28.13
N ASN A 288 9.27 -10.03 28.82
CA ASN A 288 9.51 -8.83 29.61
C ASN A 288 9.29 -7.53 28.81
N ARG A 289 9.78 -7.49 27.56
CA ARG A 289 9.60 -6.33 26.66
C ARG A 289 8.12 -5.95 26.48
N TRP A 290 7.21 -6.90 26.50
CA TRP A 290 5.77 -6.65 26.33
C TRP A 290 5.13 -6.18 27.64
N ILE A 291 5.58 -6.73 28.77
CA ILE A 291 5.16 -6.29 30.11
C ILE A 291 5.55 -4.82 30.30
N GLU A 292 6.81 -4.47 30.04
CA GLU A 292 7.30 -3.09 30.13
C GLU A 292 6.45 -2.11 29.32
N ARG A 293 5.98 -2.53 28.15
CA ARG A 293 5.27 -1.64 27.24
C ARG A 293 3.79 -1.50 27.52
N PHE A 294 3.15 -2.54 28.06
CA PHE A 294 1.70 -2.62 28.09
C PHE A 294 1.09 -2.95 29.45
N ALA A 295 1.86 -3.50 30.39
CA ALA A 295 1.31 -3.94 31.67
C ALA A 295 0.84 -2.75 32.50
N SER A 296 -0.42 -2.81 32.94
CA SER A 296 -0.99 -1.91 33.94
C SER A 296 -0.49 -2.23 35.35
N MET A 297 -0.68 -1.30 36.29
CA MET A 297 -0.36 -1.55 37.71
C MET A 297 -1.08 -2.79 38.27
N ASP A 298 -2.35 -2.98 37.92
CA ASP A 298 -3.13 -4.14 38.37
C ASP A 298 -2.60 -5.44 37.76
N THR A 299 -2.21 -5.41 36.48
CA THR A 299 -1.54 -6.54 35.84
C THR A 299 -0.23 -6.89 36.54
N LEU A 300 0.61 -5.91 36.86
CA LEU A 300 1.91 -6.13 37.51
C LEU A 300 1.75 -6.76 38.90
N LYS A 301 0.75 -6.31 39.66
CA LYS A 301 0.35 -6.94 40.93
C LYS A 301 -0.25 -8.32 40.73
N LEU A 302 -1.11 -8.49 39.74
CA LEU A 302 -1.76 -9.77 39.43
C LEU A 302 -0.70 -10.83 39.14
N ILE A 303 0.31 -10.51 38.33
CA ILE A 303 1.38 -11.45 37.97
C ILE A 303 2.50 -11.54 39.02
N ASP A 304 2.43 -10.77 40.11
CA ASP A 304 3.50 -10.63 41.12
C ASP A 304 4.87 -10.41 40.45
N TYR A 305 4.93 -9.39 39.57
CA TYR A 305 6.06 -9.19 38.68
C TYR A 305 7.39 -9.00 39.44
N ARG A 306 8.40 -9.75 39.03
CA ARG A 306 9.80 -9.69 39.51
C ARG A 306 10.74 -9.43 38.34
N GLU A 307 11.73 -8.58 38.55
CA GLU A 307 12.76 -8.24 37.56
C GLU A 307 13.60 -9.48 37.16
N PRO A 308 13.99 -9.64 35.86
CA PRO A 308 14.90 -10.70 35.45
C PRO A 308 16.27 -10.58 36.11
N THR A 309 16.73 -11.63 36.80
CA THR A 309 18.05 -11.65 37.46
C THR A 309 19.21 -11.94 36.50
N LYS A 310 18.92 -12.51 35.32
CA LYS A 310 19.91 -12.85 34.29
C LYS A 310 19.47 -12.31 32.93
N TYR A 311 20.21 -11.31 32.45
CA TYR A 311 20.00 -10.71 31.14
C TYR A 311 20.59 -11.63 30.04
N THR A 312 19.73 -12.39 29.36
CA THR A 312 20.06 -12.98 28.06
C THR A 312 20.07 -11.89 26.99
N SER A 313 20.70 -12.11 25.83
CA SER A 313 20.78 -11.11 24.75
C SER A 313 19.43 -10.64 24.21
N SER A 314 18.32 -11.33 24.52
CA SER A 314 16.95 -10.96 24.21
C SER A 314 16.22 -10.17 25.32
N ASN A 315 16.76 -10.19 26.56
CA ASN A 315 16.09 -9.69 27.77
C ASN A 315 16.80 -8.48 28.41
N CYS A 316 17.80 -7.87 27.77
CA CYS A 316 18.54 -6.73 28.31
C CYS A 316 17.61 -5.65 28.89
N LEU A 317 18.03 -5.05 30.00
CA LEU A 317 17.46 -3.83 30.55
C LEU A 317 17.07 -2.89 29.40
N SER A 318 15.79 -2.55 29.35
CA SER A 318 15.22 -1.80 28.26
C SER A 318 14.61 -0.53 28.79
N THR A 319 14.80 0.56 28.05
CA THR A 319 14.05 1.80 28.24
C THR A 319 12.64 1.70 27.62
N GLY A 320 12.10 0.48 27.51
CA GLY A 320 10.84 0.16 26.84
C GLY A 320 9.69 0.94 27.45
N ALA A 321 9.52 0.84 28.77
CA ALA A 321 8.50 1.56 29.52
C ALA A 321 8.59 3.08 29.31
N SER A 322 9.78 3.68 29.49
CA SER A 322 10.01 5.11 29.27
C SER A 322 9.80 5.54 27.82
N SER A 323 9.99 4.65 26.85
CA SER A 323 9.82 4.97 25.43
C SER A 323 8.36 5.01 24.99
N VAL A 324 7.49 4.23 25.64
CA VAL A 324 6.05 4.19 25.33
C VAL A 324 5.21 4.94 26.35
N GLY A 325 5.81 5.45 27.43
CA GLY A 325 5.10 6.22 28.45
C GLY A 325 4.37 5.35 29.47
N ASN A 326 4.83 4.12 29.72
CA ASN A 326 4.21 3.23 30.70
C ASN A 326 4.63 3.62 32.14
N LEU A 327 3.93 4.61 32.70
CA LEU A 327 4.18 5.13 34.05
C LEU A 327 3.89 4.09 35.14
N ASP A 328 2.89 3.23 34.95
CA ASP A 328 2.54 2.18 35.91
C ASP A 328 3.69 1.21 36.13
N TYR A 329 4.33 0.78 35.03
CA TYR A 329 5.51 -0.06 35.11
C TYR A 329 6.68 0.63 35.84
N LEU A 330 6.96 1.90 35.51
CA LEU A 330 8.04 2.66 36.17
C LEU A 330 7.79 2.82 37.67
N ARG A 331 6.55 3.14 38.08
CA ARG A 331 6.16 3.25 39.49
C ARG A 331 6.34 1.92 40.20
N TYR A 332 5.85 0.84 39.61
CA TYR A 332 6.01 -0.49 40.18
C TYR A 332 7.49 -0.83 40.38
N MET A 333 8.31 -0.63 39.35
CA MET A 333 9.74 -0.94 39.42
C MET A 333 10.50 -0.13 40.47
N VAL A 334 10.25 1.18 40.59
CA VAL A 334 10.90 2.01 41.62
C VAL A 334 10.54 1.55 43.03
N THR A 335 9.29 1.11 43.26
CA THR A 335 8.89 0.59 44.58
C THR A 335 9.57 -0.73 44.93
N GLN A 336 9.90 -1.56 43.94
CA GLN A 336 10.58 -2.84 44.14
C GLN A 336 12.11 -2.68 44.21
N ASN A 337 12.65 -1.85 43.33
CA ASN A 337 14.08 -1.64 43.14
C ASN A 337 14.34 -0.21 42.65
N HIS A 338 14.55 0.72 43.58
CA HIS A 338 14.84 2.12 43.23
C HIS A 338 16.11 2.29 42.39
N GLN A 339 17.02 1.31 42.35
CA GLN A 339 18.21 1.37 41.50
C GLN A 339 17.87 1.24 40.01
N TYR A 340 16.70 0.70 39.66
CA TYR A 340 16.26 0.47 38.27
C TYR A 340 16.36 1.73 37.39
N ILE A 341 15.96 2.90 37.91
CA ILE A 341 15.98 4.17 37.16
C ILE A 341 17.38 4.65 36.78
N PHE A 342 18.42 4.15 37.47
CA PHE A 342 19.82 4.52 37.24
C PHE A 342 20.58 3.51 36.36
N GLN A 343 20.00 2.33 36.12
CA GLN A 343 20.66 1.28 35.33
C GLN A 343 20.63 1.58 33.82
N GLU A 344 19.62 2.31 33.35
CA GLU A 344 19.41 2.66 31.95
C GLU A 344 19.01 4.13 31.80
N PRO A 345 19.13 4.76 30.61
CA PRO A 345 18.83 6.16 30.40
C PRO A 345 17.31 6.43 30.28
N HIS A 346 16.54 6.02 31.29
CA HIS A 346 15.08 6.18 31.35
C HIS A 346 14.64 7.64 31.21
N LEU A 347 15.34 8.56 31.90
CA LEU A 347 15.07 9.99 31.83
C LEU A 347 15.21 10.50 30.38
N SER A 348 16.38 10.29 29.78
CA SER A 348 16.66 10.65 28.38
C SER A 348 15.60 10.12 27.42
N ARG A 349 15.20 8.85 27.58
CA ARG A 349 14.21 8.24 26.68
C ARG A 349 12.81 8.81 26.87
N SER A 350 12.39 9.08 28.11
CA SER A 350 11.10 9.72 28.39
C SER A 350 11.02 11.16 27.86
N LEU A 351 12.12 11.91 27.97
CA LEU A 351 12.27 13.26 27.43
C LEU A 351 12.16 13.25 25.90
N GLU A 352 12.92 12.38 25.22
CA GLU A 352 12.93 12.28 23.74
C GLU A 352 11.54 11.93 23.18
N LYS A 353 10.80 11.07 23.89
CA LYS A 353 9.48 10.59 23.47
C LYS A 353 8.32 11.46 23.91
N GLY A 354 8.55 12.51 24.70
CA GLY A 354 7.52 13.47 25.09
C GLY A 354 6.58 12.95 26.18
N HIS A 355 7.05 12.05 27.05
CA HIS A 355 6.25 11.48 28.13
C HIS A 355 6.47 12.28 29.43
N LEU A 356 5.78 13.42 29.56
CA LEU A 356 5.97 14.36 30.67
C LEU A 356 5.73 13.72 32.05
N GLU A 357 4.69 12.90 32.21
CA GLU A 357 4.38 12.26 33.49
C GLU A 357 5.47 11.27 33.92
N CYS A 358 5.96 10.46 32.97
CA CYS A 358 7.10 9.58 33.19
C CYS A 358 8.36 10.38 33.54
N THR A 359 8.60 11.48 32.82
CA THR A 359 9.75 12.37 33.05
C THR A 359 9.72 12.94 34.45
N ASN A 360 8.60 13.55 34.86
CA ASN A 360 8.44 14.13 36.19
C ASN A 360 8.63 13.08 37.28
N PHE A 361 8.00 11.91 37.11
CA PHE A 361 8.17 10.80 38.03
C PHE A 361 9.64 10.36 38.16
N ILE A 362 10.36 10.22 37.04
CA ILE A 362 11.77 9.83 37.06
C ILE A 362 12.63 10.91 37.74
N ILE A 363 12.38 12.19 37.47
CA ILE A 363 13.07 13.31 38.13
C ILE A 363 12.87 13.26 39.65
N ASP A 364 11.63 13.07 40.10
CA ASP A 364 11.31 12.98 41.53
C ASP A 364 11.97 11.76 42.18
N ALA A 365 11.97 10.61 41.47
CA ALA A 365 12.63 9.40 41.94
C ALA A 365 14.16 9.57 42.02
N ILE A 366 14.79 10.23 41.05
CA ILE A 366 16.23 10.56 41.10
C ILE A 366 16.52 11.41 42.33
N SER A 367 15.70 12.43 42.59
CA SER A 367 15.84 13.32 43.76
C SER A 367 15.81 12.57 45.08
N GLN A 368 14.95 11.56 45.16
CA GLN A 368 14.70 10.82 46.39
C GLN A 368 15.74 9.71 46.63
N TYR A 369 16.23 9.07 45.57
CA TYR A 369 16.98 7.81 45.67
C TYR A 369 18.43 7.85 45.15
N ALA A 370 18.89 8.95 44.55
CA ALA A 370 20.24 9.02 44.01
C ALA A 370 21.30 9.03 45.12
N ASN A 371 22.33 8.19 44.95
CA ASN A 371 23.56 8.30 45.74
C ASN A 371 24.48 9.40 45.19
N PRO A 372 25.43 9.93 46.00
CA PRO A 372 26.38 10.97 45.59
C PRO A 372 27.08 10.73 44.25
N ASP A 373 27.41 9.46 43.95
CA ASP A 373 28.18 9.08 42.75
C ASP A 373 27.30 8.65 41.56
N GLN A 374 25.98 8.71 41.70
CA GLN A 374 25.04 8.28 40.66
C GLN A 374 24.55 9.45 39.82
N PHE A 375 24.63 9.28 38.50
CA PHE A 375 24.20 10.28 37.54
C PHE A 375 23.37 9.65 36.43
N THR A 376 22.29 10.32 36.04
CA THR A 376 21.45 9.91 34.90
C THR A 376 21.65 10.90 33.75
N PRO A 377 21.96 10.45 32.53
CA PRO A 377 22.12 11.34 31.39
C PRO A 377 20.79 11.98 30.98
N CYS A 378 20.82 13.30 30.77
CA CYS A 378 19.74 14.05 30.13
C CYS A 378 19.91 14.00 28.61
N GLY A 379 18.84 13.62 27.91
CA GLY A 379 18.78 13.57 26.45
C GLY A 379 18.24 14.86 25.82
N SER A 380 17.85 14.77 24.55
CA SER A 380 17.01 15.78 23.91
C SER A 380 15.59 15.74 24.51
N ILE A 381 14.94 16.89 24.55
CA ILE A 381 13.57 17.03 25.03
C ILE A 381 12.63 17.12 23.83
N ASN A 382 11.55 16.36 23.85
CA ASN A 382 10.53 16.49 22.83
C ASN A 382 9.89 17.88 22.90
N PRO A 383 9.77 18.61 21.77
CA PRO A 383 9.20 19.96 21.75
C PRO A 383 7.81 20.10 22.39
N THR A 384 7.02 19.02 22.47
CA THR A 384 5.68 19.04 23.06
C THR A 384 5.65 19.16 24.58
N ILE A 385 6.76 18.85 25.27
CA ILE A 385 6.84 18.88 26.74
C ILE A 385 7.86 19.91 27.27
N VAL A 386 8.57 20.60 26.39
CA VAL A 386 9.54 21.65 26.79
C VAL A 386 8.79 22.77 27.51
N SER A 387 9.16 23.02 28.75
CA SER A 387 8.65 24.12 29.56
C SER A 387 9.77 24.68 30.44
N LEU A 388 9.61 25.93 30.87
CA LEU A 388 10.57 26.57 31.78
C LEU A 388 10.68 25.80 33.10
N ASP A 389 9.54 25.37 33.66
CA ASP A 389 9.51 24.57 34.89
C ASP A 389 10.30 23.25 34.74
N LEU A 390 10.05 22.50 33.66
CA LEU A 390 10.77 21.25 33.41
C LEU A 390 12.29 21.49 33.29
N VAL A 391 12.70 22.52 32.55
CA VAL A 391 14.12 22.84 32.36
C VAL A 391 14.77 23.35 33.64
N GLN A 392 14.07 24.14 34.45
CA GLN A 392 14.54 24.56 35.77
C GLN A 392 14.74 23.37 36.70
N ARG A 393 13.80 22.42 36.71
CA ARG A 393 13.95 21.18 37.48
C ARG A 393 15.18 20.39 37.03
N LEU A 394 15.36 20.22 35.72
CA LEU A 394 16.53 19.52 35.18
C LEU A 394 17.87 20.19 35.55
N LEU A 395 17.95 21.53 35.52
CA LEU A 395 19.20 22.28 35.70
C LEU A 395 19.54 22.62 37.15
N VAL A 396 18.58 23.11 37.92
CA VAL A 396 18.83 23.73 39.24
C VAL A 396 18.62 22.74 40.37
N ASN A 397 17.64 21.84 40.22
CA ASN A 397 17.15 21.09 41.36
C ASN A 397 17.87 19.76 41.57
N HIS A 398 18.65 19.26 40.59
CA HIS A 398 19.16 17.89 40.62
C HIS A 398 20.63 17.76 40.18
N PRO A 399 21.59 17.73 41.12
CA PRO A 399 23.01 17.52 40.80
C PRO A 399 23.28 16.15 40.15
N HIS A 400 22.37 15.18 40.33
CA HIS A 400 22.45 13.81 39.80
C HIS A 400 21.99 13.67 38.34
N ILE A 401 21.66 14.77 37.65
CA ILE A 401 21.30 14.74 36.23
C ILE A 401 22.46 15.29 35.42
N ALA A 402 23.07 14.43 34.59
CA ALA A 402 24.16 14.82 33.70
C ALA A 402 23.59 15.50 32.46
N ILE A 403 23.76 16.82 32.37
CA ILE A 403 23.15 17.64 31.33
C ILE A 403 24.07 17.73 30.12
N ASN A 404 23.50 17.56 28.92
CA ASN A 404 24.14 17.95 27.67
C ASN A 404 23.53 19.29 27.18
N PRO A 405 24.21 20.43 27.38
CA PRO A 405 23.68 21.75 27.01
C PRO A 405 23.34 21.86 25.52
N MET A 406 24.09 21.18 24.65
CA MET A 406 23.86 21.20 23.21
C MET A 406 22.48 20.61 22.86
N LEU A 407 22.13 19.47 23.45
CA LEU A 407 20.84 18.81 23.21
C LEU A 407 19.68 19.60 23.82
N LEU A 408 19.86 20.18 25.01
CA LEU A 408 18.85 21.01 25.65
C LEU A 408 18.54 22.27 24.86
N ILE A 409 19.58 22.99 24.41
CA ILE A 409 19.40 24.20 23.60
C ILE A 409 18.70 23.83 22.29
N GLY A 410 19.18 22.81 21.58
CA GLY A 410 18.55 22.35 20.33
C GLY A 410 17.05 22.03 20.50
N SER A 411 16.69 21.41 21.61
CA SER A 411 15.29 21.07 21.94
C SER A 411 14.44 22.28 22.33
N SER A 412 15.07 23.35 22.83
CA SER A 412 14.40 24.54 23.36
C SER A 412 14.38 25.72 22.37
N ILE A 413 14.94 25.55 21.17
CA ILE A 413 15.01 26.60 20.14
C ILE A 413 13.62 27.16 19.83
N SER A 414 12.57 26.34 19.84
CA SER A 414 11.18 26.79 19.62
C SER A 414 10.52 27.50 20.80
N GLN A 415 11.18 27.60 21.95
CA GLN A 415 10.66 28.18 23.19
C GLN A 415 11.58 29.30 23.69
N PRO A 416 11.43 30.55 23.20
CA PRO A 416 12.38 31.64 23.46
C PRO A 416 12.65 31.91 24.95
N ILE A 417 11.63 31.80 25.80
CA ILE A 417 11.77 32.00 27.27
C ILE A 417 12.68 30.94 27.89
N VAL A 418 12.52 29.69 27.46
CA VAL A 418 13.35 28.57 27.92
C VAL A 418 14.78 28.72 27.39
N LEU A 419 14.91 29.11 26.12
CA LEU A 419 16.20 29.37 25.49
C LEU A 419 16.96 30.51 26.19
N GLU A 420 16.30 31.63 26.48
CA GLU A 420 16.87 32.76 27.23
C GLU A 420 17.38 32.32 28.60
N TYR A 421 16.58 31.52 29.31
CA TYR A 421 16.98 30.92 30.57
C TYR A 421 18.22 30.02 30.41
N LEU A 422 18.26 29.12 29.42
CA LEU A 422 19.41 28.25 29.15
C LEU A 422 20.69 29.05 28.83
N LEU A 423 20.57 30.10 28.01
CA LEU A 423 21.70 30.94 27.61
C LEU A 423 22.28 31.73 28.79
N SER A 424 21.48 32.05 29.80
CA SER A 424 21.98 32.69 31.03
C SER A 424 22.82 31.75 31.92
N HIS A 425 22.79 30.43 31.71
CA HIS A 425 23.41 29.43 32.58
C HIS A 425 24.68 28.75 32.00
N GLY A 426 25.12 29.03 30.77
CA GLY A 426 26.33 28.38 30.25
C GLY A 426 26.68 28.59 28.78
N SER A 427 27.69 27.86 28.30
CA SER A 427 28.24 28.02 26.95
C SER A 427 27.41 27.32 25.87
N TYR A 428 27.10 28.05 24.81
CA TYR A 428 26.37 27.57 23.64
C TYR A 428 27.32 27.10 22.52
N SER A 429 26.79 26.30 21.60
CA SER A 429 27.44 25.94 20.33
C SER A 429 26.80 26.69 19.16
N PHE A 430 27.63 27.13 18.20
CA PHE A 430 27.17 27.80 16.97
C PHE A 430 26.25 26.92 16.11
N ASN A 431 26.28 25.59 16.32
CA ASN A 431 25.47 24.63 15.58
C ASN A 431 23.95 24.79 15.82
N ASN A 432 23.54 25.59 16.82
CA ASN A 432 22.13 25.82 17.15
C ASN A 432 21.49 27.00 16.37
N ILE A 433 22.28 27.74 15.58
CA ILE A 433 21.74 28.86 14.78
C ILE A 433 20.93 28.35 13.59
N GLU A 434 21.42 27.33 12.89
CA GLU A 434 20.73 26.72 11.73
C GLU A 434 19.27 26.31 12.07
N PRO A 435 18.99 25.52 13.12
CA PRO A 435 17.60 25.18 13.45
C PRO A 435 16.73 26.39 13.85
N SER A 436 17.34 27.47 14.37
CA SER A 436 16.59 28.67 14.73
C SER A 436 16.08 29.44 13.50
N LEU A 437 16.80 29.34 12.36
CA LEU A 437 16.39 29.96 11.10
C LEU A 437 15.10 29.36 10.53
N LEU A 438 14.73 28.17 10.98
CA LEU A 438 13.53 27.45 10.53
C LEU A 438 12.26 27.89 11.31
N LEU A 439 12.40 28.74 12.33
CA LEU A 439 11.29 29.19 13.17
C LEU A 439 10.67 30.49 12.69
N GLN A 440 9.34 30.58 12.72
CA GLN A 440 8.63 31.80 12.32
C GLN A 440 8.92 32.98 13.26
N ASP A 441 9.05 32.72 14.57
CA ASP A 441 9.42 33.73 15.55
C ASP A 441 10.95 33.96 15.55
N PRO A 442 11.43 35.15 15.14
CA PRO A 442 12.85 35.44 15.11
C PRO A 442 13.50 35.59 16.49
N LYS A 443 12.72 35.61 17.58
CA LYS A 443 13.24 35.87 18.93
C LYS A 443 14.34 34.88 19.34
N SER A 444 14.20 33.60 19.01
CA SER A 444 15.23 32.60 19.32
C SER A 444 16.52 32.82 18.54
N THR A 445 16.41 33.15 17.25
CA THR A 445 17.57 33.53 16.43
C THR A 445 18.23 34.79 16.98
N GLN A 446 17.45 35.80 17.37
CA GLN A 446 17.98 37.02 17.98
C GLN A 446 18.74 36.73 19.28
N LEU A 447 18.19 35.90 20.17
CA LEU A 447 18.84 35.50 21.42
C LEU A 447 20.16 34.75 21.20
N LEU A 448 20.22 33.89 20.18
CA LEU A 448 21.42 33.14 19.81
C LEU A 448 22.48 34.04 19.16
N LEU A 449 22.06 34.99 18.32
CA LEU A 449 22.95 35.89 17.61
C LEU A 449 23.52 37.00 18.51
N ASN A 450 22.74 37.50 19.50
CA ASN A 450 23.18 38.53 20.45
C ASN A 450 24.24 38.05 21.48
N GLN A 451 24.79 36.86 21.31
CA GLN A 451 25.79 36.33 22.22
C GLN A 451 27.17 36.94 21.96
N PRO A 452 27.96 37.31 22.99
CA PRO A 452 29.22 38.04 22.83
C PRO A 452 30.30 37.37 21.95
N ARG A 453 30.19 36.06 21.66
CA ARG A 453 31.15 35.37 20.79
C ARG A 453 30.82 35.50 19.30
N LEU A 454 29.73 36.18 18.95
CA LEU A 454 29.27 36.42 17.57
C LEU A 454 29.44 37.88 17.12
N ASP A 455 30.21 38.68 17.83
CA ASP A 455 30.46 40.08 17.46
C ASP A 455 31.19 40.24 16.10
N GLN A 456 31.66 39.14 15.50
CA GLN A 456 32.33 39.12 14.20
C GLN A 456 31.50 38.39 13.12
N PRO A 457 31.53 38.90 11.86
CA PRO A 457 30.96 38.22 10.70
C PRO A 457 31.36 36.74 10.64
N THR A 458 30.35 35.87 10.61
CA THR A 458 30.52 34.40 10.69
C THR A 458 29.70 33.74 9.60
N LYS A 459 30.21 32.63 9.08
CA LYS A 459 29.57 31.82 8.04
C LYS A 459 28.91 30.59 8.67
N PHE A 460 27.59 30.51 8.60
CA PHE A 460 26.81 29.38 9.14
C PHE A 460 26.48 28.39 8.05
N ARG A 461 26.82 27.11 8.28
CA ARG A 461 26.47 26.04 7.34
C ARG A 461 25.00 25.71 7.49
N VAL A 462 24.29 25.61 6.37
CA VAL A 462 22.90 25.16 6.31
C VAL A 462 22.79 24.13 5.21
N SER A 463 22.12 23.00 5.47
CA SER A 463 21.84 22.02 4.42
C SER A 463 20.93 22.64 3.35
N ALA A 464 21.25 22.42 2.07
CA ALA A 464 20.41 22.85 0.95
C ALA A 464 18.95 22.35 1.07
N THR A 465 18.74 21.19 1.71
CA THR A 465 17.41 20.60 1.97
C THR A 465 16.57 21.38 2.98
N GLN A 466 17.19 22.21 3.81
CA GLN A 466 16.49 23.02 4.80
C GLN A 466 16.14 24.42 4.32
N ILE A 467 16.72 24.88 3.20
CA ILE A 467 16.46 26.23 2.65
C ILE A 467 14.97 26.51 2.43
N PRO A 468 14.14 25.56 1.92
CA PRO A 468 12.70 25.78 1.82
C PRO A 468 11.98 26.06 3.15
N MET A 469 12.57 25.63 4.27
CA MET A 469 12.02 25.83 5.62
C MET A 469 12.55 27.09 6.30
N VAL A 470 13.62 27.71 5.77
CA VAL A 470 14.20 28.92 6.33
C VAL A 470 13.19 30.06 6.27
N GLN A 471 13.04 30.77 7.38
CA GLN A 471 12.11 31.86 7.52
C GLN A 471 12.80 33.19 7.25
N LYS A 472 12.09 34.10 6.55
CA LYS A 472 12.60 35.41 6.14
C LYS A 472 13.14 36.23 7.32
N ARG A 473 12.35 36.43 8.38
CA ARG A 473 12.72 37.32 9.50
C ARG A 473 13.98 36.87 10.26
N PRO A 474 14.13 35.59 10.68
CA PRO A 474 15.40 35.09 11.22
C PRO A 474 16.59 35.32 10.29
N LEU A 475 16.41 35.09 8.98
CA LEU A 475 17.47 35.25 8.01
C LEU A 475 17.85 36.73 7.80
N GLU A 476 16.88 37.64 7.82
CA GLU A 476 17.12 39.09 7.80
C GLU A 476 17.98 39.52 8.99
N LEU A 477 17.67 39.05 10.20
CA LEU A 477 18.48 39.35 11.39
C LEU A 477 19.92 38.84 11.25
N LEU A 478 20.09 37.63 10.73
CA LEU A 478 21.41 37.06 10.49
C LEU A 478 22.25 37.95 9.56
N TYR A 479 21.69 38.40 8.43
CA TYR A 479 22.39 39.29 7.50
C TYR A 479 22.58 40.70 8.06
N LEU A 480 21.61 41.25 8.81
CA LEU A 480 21.71 42.57 9.44
C LEU A 480 22.87 42.66 10.44
N GLN A 481 23.22 41.55 11.08
CA GLN A 481 24.38 41.45 11.97
C GLN A 481 25.69 41.12 11.23
N GLY A 482 25.68 41.10 9.89
CA GLY A 482 26.87 40.87 9.07
C GLY A 482 27.28 39.39 8.93
N HIS A 483 26.45 38.45 9.39
CA HIS A 483 26.69 37.02 9.17
C HIS A 483 26.19 36.58 7.78
N SER A 484 26.56 35.37 7.36
CA SER A 484 26.14 34.81 6.07
C SER A 484 25.97 33.29 6.13
N LEU A 485 25.28 32.73 5.12
CA LEU A 485 25.08 31.29 5.00
C LEU A 485 26.14 30.63 4.12
N VAL A 486 26.44 29.37 4.39
CA VAL A 486 27.15 28.46 3.49
C VAL A 486 26.20 27.31 3.22
N ILE A 487 25.56 27.34 2.06
CA ILE A 487 24.60 26.32 1.66
C ILE A 487 25.39 25.10 1.22
N VAL A 488 25.28 24.02 1.98
CA VAL A 488 25.97 22.77 1.69
C VAL A 488 25.05 21.91 0.85
N ASP A 489 25.45 21.67 -0.41
CA ASP A 489 24.75 20.73 -1.28
C ASP A 489 25.11 19.30 -0.86
N GLU A 490 24.09 18.52 -0.53
CA GLU A 490 24.26 17.11 -0.23
C GLU A 490 24.31 16.34 -1.56
N GLU A 491 25.14 15.29 -1.66
CA GLU A 491 25.37 14.57 -2.92
C GLU A 491 24.10 14.03 -3.60
N ARG A 492 22.94 14.01 -2.90
CA ARG A 492 21.65 13.60 -3.46
C ARG A 492 20.46 14.36 -2.85
N PRO A 493 19.53 14.90 -3.67
CA PRO A 493 18.30 15.59 -3.21
C PRO A 493 17.20 14.62 -2.72
N LEU A 494 17.55 13.56 -1.99
CA LEU A 494 16.65 12.43 -1.70
C LEU A 494 15.51 12.74 -0.71
N SER A 495 15.48 13.92 -0.09
CA SER A 495 14.55 14.25 0.99
C SER A 495 13.81 15.59 0.82
N TRP A 496 13.67 16.11 -0.39
CA TRP A 496 12.76 17.26 -0.59
C TRP A 496 11.33 16.81 -0.34
N ASP A 497 10.65 17.50 0.58
CA ASP A 497 9.29 17.20 1.04
C ASP A 497 8.19 17.88 0.18
N GLY A 498 8.59 18.57 -0.90
CA GLY A 498 7.68 19.29 -1.79
C GLY A 498 7.40 20.73 -1.38
N ASN A 499 7.96 21.22 -0.27
CA ASN A 499 7.76 22.60 0.15
C ASN A 499 8.57 23.55 -0.75
N PRO A 500 7.94 24.58 -1.37
CA PRO A 500 8.64 25.56 -2.17
C PRO A 500 9.42 26.53 -1.28
N VAL A 501 10.58 27.00 -1.75
CA VAL A 501 11.26 28.11 -1.07
C VAL A 501 10.45 29.41 -1.27
N ASP A 502 10.34 30.19 -0.18
CA ASP A 502 9.78 31.54 -0.23
C ASP A 502 10.65 32.45 -1.13
N LEU A 503 10.01 33.23 -2.00
CA LEU A 503 10.69 34.14 -2.91
C LEU A 503 11.49 35.20 -2.15
N ASP A 504 10.93 35.73 -1.06
CA ASP A 504 11.60 36.75 -0.27
C ASP A 504 12.87 36.19 0.37
N VAL A 505 12.85 34.92 0.78
CA VAL A 505 14.04 34.21 1.30
C VAL A 505 15.09 34.06 0.19
N LEU A 506 14.70 33.59 -0.99
CA LEU A 506 15.61 33.48 -2.14
C LEU A 506 16.22 34.84 -2.52
N GLN A 507 15.38 35.87 -2.66
CA GLN A 507 15.83 37.21 -2.99
C GLN A 507 16.75 37.79 -1.91
N LEU A 508 16.48 37.51 -0.63
CA LEU A 508 17.31 37.96 0.46
C LEU A 508 18.69 37.29 0.44
N ILE A 509 18.75 35.98 0.15
CA ILE A 509 20.01 35.26 -0.05
C ILE A 509 20.75 35.85 -1.26
N ILE A 510 20.09 35.98 -2.41
CA ILE A 510 20.69 36.50 -3.66
C ILE A 510 21.16 37.97 -3.50
N LYS A 511 20.47 38.76 -2.68
CA LYS A 511 20.86 40.15 -2.40
C LYS A 511 22.19 40.22 -1.62
N HIS A 512 22.42 39.29 -0.71
CA HIS A 512 23.61 39.28 0.15
C HIS A 512 24.70 38.31 -0.32
N GLN A 513 24.38 37.39 -1.24
CA GLN A 513 25.22 36.29 -1.71
C GLN A 513 24.98 36.05 -3.21
N SER A 514 25.95 35.51 -3.95
CA SER A 514 25.74 35.18 -5.38
C SER A 514 24.67 34.10 -5.55
N ILE A 515 23.88 34.14 -6.63
CA ILE A 515 22.95 33.06 -7.00
C ILE A 515 23.66 31.71 -7.12
N GLU A 516 24.93 31.70 -7.54
CA GLU A 516 25.78 30.51 -7.64
C GLU A 516 26.04 29.83 -6.29
N SER A 517 25.79 30.53 -5.18
CA SER A 517 25.87 29.95 -3.83
C SER A 517 24.66 29.09 -3.46
N ILE A 518 23.58 29.16 -4.23
CA ILE A 518 22.36 28.37 -4.05
C ILE A 518 22.36 27.23 -5.07
N PRO A 519 22.26 25.96 -4.66
CA PRO A 519 22.11 24.86 -5.59
C PRO A 519 20.89 25.08 -6.50
N PRO A 520 21.02 24.94 -7.84
CA PRO A 520 19.92 25.24 -8.76
C PRO A 520 18.61 24.54 -8.45
N TRP A 521 18.66 23.29 -7.97
CA TRP A 521 17.45 22.54 -7.60
C TRP A 521 16.65 23.21 -6.48
N VAL A 522 17.31 23.90 -5.53
CA VAL A 522 16.64 24.61 -4.43
C VAL A 522 15.79 25.74 -4.98
N ILE A 523 16.32 26.50 -5.94
CA ILE A 523 15.58 27.56 -6.64
C ILE A 523 14.39 26.97 -7.40
N MET A 524 14.60 25.84 -8.10
CA MET A 524 13.57 25.20 -8.91
C MET A 524 12.37 24.71 -8.09
N THR A 525 12.54 24.34 -6.81
CA THR A 525 11.45 23.85 -5.94
C THR A 525 10.24 24.78 -5.89
N ARG A 526 10.46 26.10 -5.99
CA ARG A 526 9.39 27.11 -6.01
C ARG A 526 8.47 26.94 -7.21
N TYR A 527 9.03 26.62 -8.36
CA TYR A 527 8.34 26.66 -9.65
C TYR A 527 7.44 25.46 -9.91
N GLY A 528 7.39 24.50 -8.97
CA GLY A 528 6.30 23.54 -8.95
C GLY A 528 4.94 24.19 -8.63
N GLN A 529 4.92 25.33 -7.94
CA GLN A 529 3.69 25.97 -7.42
C GLN A 529 3.46 27.40 -7.93
N TYR A 530 4.51 28.10 -8.38
CA TYR A 530 4.43 29.50 -8.81
C TYR A 530 5.03 29.71 -10.19
N ASP A 531 4.49 30.66 -10.97
CA ASP A 531 5.01 31.08 -12.29
C ASP A 531 5.52 32.54 -12.29
N ASP A 532 5.75 33.11 -11.11
CA ASP A 532 6.31 34.44 -10.90
C ASP A 532 7.84 34.45 -11.05
N HIS A 533 8.43 35.58 -11.41
CA HIS A 533 9.90 35.72 -11.51
C HIS A 533 10.61 34.67 -12.37
N ILE A 534 9.98 34.28 -13.49
CA ILE A 534 10.44 33.17 -14.35
C ILE A 534 11.90 33.26 -14.82
N GLU A 535 12.47 34.46 -14.89
CA GLU A 535 13.89 34.65 -15.22
C GLU A 535 14.81 33.94 -14.20
N LEU A 536 14.45 33.90 -12.92
CA LEU A 536 15.21 33.19 -11.89
C LEU A 536 15.18 31.66 -12.11
N LEU A 537 14.07 31.12 -12.64
CA LEU A 537 14.03 29.71 -13.07
C LEU A 537 14.95 29.48 -14.28
N LYS A 538 14.94 30.39 -15.27
CA LYS A 538 15.83 30.28 -16.44
C LYS A 538 17.29 30.32 -16.03
N ASP A 539 17.67 31.22 -15.12
CA ASP A 539 19.02 31.31 -14.57
C ASP A 539 19.42 29.99 -13.88
N ALA A 540 18.54 29.43 -13.05
CA ALA A 540 18.77 28.13 -12.40
C ALA A 540 18.93 26.98 -13.43
N LEU A 541 18.10 26.95 -14.48
CA LEU A 541 18.19 25.96 -15.56
C LEU A 541 19.49 26.11 -16.36
N GLU A 542 19.96 27.34 -16.59
CA GLU A 542 21.22 27.63 -17.29
C GLU A 542 22.41 27.14 -16.49
N LEU A 543 22.46 27.45 -15.18
CA LEU A 543 23.50 26.95 -14.27
C LEU A 543 23.57 25.41 -14.27
N ASN A 544 22.45 24.73 -14.50
CA ASN A 544 22.36 23.29 -14.50
C ASN A 544 22.75 22.62 -15.84
N LYS A 545 22.89 23.36 -16.94
CA LYS A 545 23.28 22.77 -18.25
C LYS A 545 24.61 22.04 -18.20
N ASN A 546 25.49 22.44 -17.29
CA ASN A 546 26.82 21.88 -17.14
C ASN A 546 26.87 20.57 -16.32
N ASN A 547 25.77 20.15 -15.68
CA ASN A 547 25.74 18.94 -14.83
C ASN A 547 24.39 18.16 -14.88
N PRO A 548 23.99 17.61 -16.04
CA PRO A 548 22.67 17.01 -16.23
C PRO A 548 22.45 15.68 -15.47
N TYR A 549 23.50 14.99 -15.03
CA TYR A 549 23.40 13.65 -14.42
C TYR A 549 22.97 13.67 -12.95
N ILE A 550 23.19 14.77 -12.22
CA ILE A 550 22.97 14.82 -10.76
C ILE A 550 21.53 15.23 -10.39
N MET A 551 20.79 15.88 -11.30
CA MET A 551 19.50 16.53 -10.98
C MET A 551 18.25 15.96 -11.69
N GLY A 552 18.31 14.73 -12.23
CA GLY A 552 17.17 14.15 -12.94
C GLY A 552 15.86 14.08 -12.11
N MET A 553 15.97 13.87 -10.80
CA MET A 553 14.81 13.77 -9.90
C MET A 553 14.15 15.13 -9.61
N PRO A 554 14.84 16.17 -9.09
CA PRO A 554 14.21 17.47 -8.85
C PRO A 554 13.59 18.12 -10.08
N LEU A 555 14.29 18.05 -11.23
CA LEU A 555 13.76 18.57 -12.50
C LEU A 555 12.45 17.87 -12.90
N SER A 556 12.41 16.55 -12.79
CA SER A 556 11.22 15.76 -13.10
C SER A 556 10.06 16.10 -12.16
N MET A 557 10.33 16.31 -10.87
CA MET A 557 9.33 16.70 -9.88
C MET A 557 8.77 18.09 -10.17
N VAL A 558 9.62 19.10 -10.36
CA VAL A 558 9.19 20.48 -10.66
C VAL A 558 8.39 20.53 -11.96
N PHE A 559 8.83 19.83 -13.01
CA PHE A 559 8.09 19.72 -14.27
C PHE A 559 6.72 19.05 -14.06
N THR A 560 6.67 17.97 -13.29
CA THR A 560 5.43 17.24 -12.95
C THR A 560 4.46 18.16 -12.21
N ASP A 561 4.92 18.86 -11.18
CA ASP A 561 4.09 19.76 -10.37
C ASP A 561 3.62 20.96 -11.19
N ALA A 562 4.48 21.53 -12.04
CA ALA A 562 4.09 22.59 -12.98
C ALA A 562 2.98 22.13 -13.94
N CYS A 563 3.07 20.89 -14.45
CA CYS A 563 2.01 20.31 -15.29
C CYS A 563 0.71 20.13 -14.51
N LYS A 564 0.79 19.65 -13.28
CA LYS A 564 -0.36 19.44 -12.38
C LYS A 564 -1.07 20.76 -12.05
N ASN A 565 -0.30 21.82 -11.80
CA ASN A 565 -0.79 23.12 -11.36
C ASN A 565 -1.10 24.10 -12.51
N GLY A 566 -0.87 23.69 -13.77
CA GLY A 566 -1.21 24.52 -14.94
C GLY A 566 -0.23 25.66 -15.23
N LEU A 567 1.02 25.56 -14.74
CA LEU A 567 2.02 26.61 -14.81
C LEU A 567 2.71 26.62 -16.19
N ILE A 568 2.00 27.06 -17.23
CA ILE A 568 2.48 26.99 -18.61
C ILE A 568 3.84 27.69 -18.83
N LYS A 569 4.06 28.88 -18.24
CA LYS A 569 5.32 29.61 -18.36
C LYS A 569 6.50 28.84 -17.77
N VAL A 570 6.27 28.09 -16.70
CA VAL A 570 7.26 27.21 -16.09
C VAL A 570 7.59 26.07 -17.05
N VAL A 571 6.56 25.40 -17.58
CA VAL A 571 6.73 24.30 -18.53
C VAL A 571 7.47 24.75 -19.80
N GLU A 572 7.18 25.95 -20.30
CA GLU A 572 7.87 26.56 -21.46
C GLU A 572 9.37 26.81 -21.22
N CYS A 573 9.81 26.97 -19.96
CA CYS A 573 11.23 27.11 -19.65
C CYS A 573 12.00 25.79 -19.82
N PHE A 574 11.31 24.65 -19.76
CA PHE A 574 11.92 23.36 -20.03
C PHE A 574 12.05 23.18 -21.54
N GLY A 575 13.26 23.39 -22.07
CA GLY A 575 13.53 23.23 -23.50
C GLY A 575 13.22 21.83 -24.05
N LEU A 576 13.25 21.69 -25.38
CA LEU A 576 12.83 20.49 -26.13
C LEU A 576 13.40 19.16 -25.59
N ARG A 577 14.65 19.15 -25.10
CA ARG A 577 15.28 17.95 -24.52
C ARG A 577 14.53 17.44 -23.29
N PHE A 578 14.01 18.33 -22.45
CA PHE A 578 13.25 17.94 -21.26
C PHE A 578 11.83 17.51 -21.62
N ILE A 579 11.19 18.20 -22.57
CA ILE A 579 9.88 17.80 -23.09
C ILE A 579 9.95 16.41 -23.72
N TRP A 580 11.04 16.07 -24.41
CA TRP A 580 11.25 14.71 -24.92
C TRP A 580 11.27 13.65 -23.80
N VAL A 581 11.94 13.93 -22.69
CA VAL A 581 12.12 12.96 -21.60
C VAL A 581 10.90 12.87 -20.69
N PHE A 582 10.24 13.99 -20.39
CA PHE A 582 9.17 14.07 -19.39
C PHE A 582 7.80 14.42 -19.97
N GLY A 583 7.74 14.90 -21.21
CA GLY A 583 6.55 15.52 -21.80
C GLY A 583 5.36 14.57 -21.91
N SER A 584 5.56 13.30 -22.25
CA SER A 584 4.45 12.32 -22.32
C SER A 584 3.78 12.11 -20.96
N ARG A 585 4.59 12.01 -19.89
CA ARG A 585 4.09 11.93 -18.51
C ARG A 585 3.45 13.26 -18.08
N GLY A 586 4.11 14.39 -18.35
CA GLY A 586 3.59 15.72 -18.04
C GLY A 586 2.25 16.02 -18.73
N PHE A 587 2.10 15.61 -19.99
CA PHE A 587 0.87 15.68 -20.75
C PHE A 587 -0.25 14.92 -20.05
N GLY A 588 0.03 13.67 -19.63
CA GLY A 588 -0.93 12.87 -18.89
C GLY A 588 -1.36 13.48 -17.56
N ILE A 589 -0.42 14.08 -16.82
CA ILE A 589 -0.66 14.78 -15.55
C ILE A 589 -1.48 16.06 -15.78
N ALA A 590 -1.16 16.84 -16.81
CA ALA A 590 -1.91 18.04 -17.15
C ALA A 590 -3.37 17.70 -17.46
N LEU A 591 -3.62 16.63 -18.22
CA LEU A 591 -4.99 16.15 -18.48
C LEU A 591 -5.70 15.62 -17.23
N GLU A 592 -5.01 14.88 -16.35
CA GLU A 592 -5.57 14.43 -15.06
C GLU A 592 -6.10 15.60 -14.22
N ASN A 593 -5.43 16.75 -14.29
CA ASN A 593 -5.72 17.93 -13.48
C ASN A 593 -6.48 19.00 -14.27
N ASN A 594 -7.04 18.67 -15.43
CA ASN A 594 -7.79 19.57 -16.30
C ASN A 594 -7.02 20.85 -16.72
N GLN A 595 -5.69 20.77 -16.77
CA GLN A 595 -4.80 21.86 -17.18
C GLN A 595 -4.64 21.88 -18.69
N ILE A 596 -5.74 22.16 -19.39
CA ILE A 596 -5.84 21.97 -20.85
C ILE A 596 -4.84 22.80 -21.63
N GLN A 597 -4.49 24.01 -21.20
CA GLN A 597 -3.50 24.85 -21.92
C GLN A 597 -2.10 24.25 -21.88
N VAL A 598 -1.68 23.72 -20.71
CA VAL A 598 -0.41 23.01 -20.58
C VAL A 598 -0.42 21.73 -21.42
N ALA A 599 -1.52 20.98 -21.38
CA ALA A 599 -1.67 19.78 -22.20
C ALA A 599 -1.63 20.11 -23.71
N LYS A 600 -2.21 21.23 -24.15
CA LYS A 600 -2.14 21.69 -25.54
C LYS A 600 -0.71 22.02 -25.94
N TYR A 601 0.00 22.79 -25.11
CA TYR A 601 1.41 23.11 -25.34
C TYR A 601 2.26 21.84 -25.45
N LEU A 602 2.21 20.98 -24.43
CA LEU A 602 2.96 19.72 -24.42
C LEU A 602 2.56 18.82 -25.57
N GLY A 603 1.27 18.73 -25.90
CA GLY A 603 0.79 17.93 -27.01
C GLY A 603 1.33 18.41 -28.35
N GLN A 604 1.42 19.73 -28.56
CA GLN A 604 1.99 20.30 -29.78
C GLN A 604 3.50 20.08 -29.87
N GLU A 605 4.22 20.23 -28.76
CA GLU A 605 5.66 19.95 -28.74
C GLU A 605 5.93 18.46 -28.95
N LEU A 606 5.14 17.58 -28.33
CA LEU A 606 5.18 16.13 -28.57
C LEU A 606 4.84 15.81 -30.03
N ALA A 607 3.80 16.44 -30.61
CA ALA A 607 3.36 16.29 -32.00
C ALA A 607 4.49 16.50 -33.01
N ARG A 608 5.43 17.43 -32.72
CA ARG A 608 6.59 17.71 -33.58
C ARG A 608 7.60 16.57 -33.63
N PHE A 609 7.66 15.71 -32.62
CA PHE A 609 8.59 14.58 -32.60
C PHE A 609 8.09 13.34 -33.37
N PHE A 610 6.82 13.29 -33.80
CA PHE A 610 6.21 12.13 -34.47
C PHE A 610 6.65 11.90 -35.93
N SER A 611 7.77 12.49 -36.36
CA SER A 611 8.40 12.19 -37.66
C SER A 611 8.87 10.71 -37.70
N PRO A 612 8.92 10.03 -38.86
CA PRO A 612 8.30 8.72 -39.12
C PRO A 612 9.00 7.48 -38.52
N VAL A 613 9.81 7.63 -37.48
CA VAL A 613 10.46 6.51 -36.77
C VAL A 613 9.54 6.02 -35.65
N ILE A 614 8.38 5.47 -36.02
CA ILE A 614 7.37 4.94 -35.09
C ILE A 614 7.84 3.63 -34.41
N ASP A 615 8.83 2.94 -34.98
CA ASP A 615 9.11 1.53 -34.69
C ASP A 615 9.83 1.19 -33.37
N THR A 616 10.27 2.16 -32.56
CA THR A 616 11.09 1.85 -31.36
C THR A 616 10.53 2.29 -29.99
N GLN A 617 9.41 3.01 -29.92
CA GLN A 617 8.94 3.62 -28.66
C GLN A 617 7.43 3.46 -28.36
N GLU A 618 6.87 2.32 -28.75
CA GLU A 618 5.44 1.97 -28.58
C GLU A 618 4.89 2.19 -27.15
N SER A 619 5.72 2.01 -26.12
CA SER A 619 5.34 2.19 -24.72
C SER A 619 5.04 3.64 -24.33
N MET A 620 5.75 4.62 -24.91
CA MET A 620 5.50 6.05 -24.64
C MET A 620 4.17 6.49 -25.24
N TRP A 621 3.86 5.98 -26.43
CA TRP A 621 2.68 6.35 -27.21
C TRP A 621 1.38 5.82 -26.61
N SER A 622 1.42 4.59 -26.08
CA SER A 622 0.31 4.03 -25.30
C SER A 622 -0.05 4.93 -24.12
N VAL A 623 0.94 5.48 -23.41
CA VAL A 623 0.70 6.36 -22.25
C VAL A 623 0.00 7.66 -22.65
N MET A 624 0.30 8.21 -23.83
CA MET A 624 -0.34 9.43 -24.31
C MET A 624 -1.79 9.22 -24.72
N LEU A 625 -2.10 8.14 -25.45
CA LEU A 625 -3.49 7.81 -25.78
C LEU A 625 -4.28 7.40 -24.53
N ASP A 626 -3.66 6.68 -23.60
CA ASP A 626 -4.25 6.36 -22.31
C ASP A 626 -4.64 7.62 -21.54
N ALA A 627 -3.86 8.70 -21.65
CA ALA A 627 -4.18 9.97 -21.01
C ALA A 627 -5.42 10.64 -21.62
N LEU A 628 -5.71 10.46 -22.92
CA LEU A 628 -6.91 11.00 -23.56
C LEU A 628 -8.20 10.44 -22.97
N ASN A 629 -8.14 9.24 -22.39
CA ASN A 629 -9.26 8.69 -21.63
C ASN A 629 -9.72 9.61 -20.50
N ARG A 630 -8.90 10.55 -20.03
CA ARG A 630 -9.23 11.44 -18.91
C ARG A 630 -9.92 12.74 -19.32
N VAL A 631 -9.96 13.04 -20.61
CA VAL A 631 -10.59 14.26 -21.13
C VAL A 631 -12.10 14.07 -21.14
N GLU A 632 -12.84 14.91 -20.42
CA GLU A 632 -14.32 14.83 -20.41
C GLU A 632 -14.96 15.64 -21.55
N ASP A 633 -14.35 16.77 -21.90
CA ASP A 633 -14.82 17.67 -22.96
C ASP A 633 -14.56 17.07 -24.36
N ASP A 634 -15.62 16.94 -25.16
CA ASP A 634 -15.54 16.31 -26.49
C ASP A 634 -14.71 17.15 -27.48
N GLN A 635 -14.70 18.48 -27.40
CA GLN A 635 -13.91 19.33 -28.29
C GLN A 635 -12.42 19.22 -27.96
N VAL A 636 -12.09 19.18 -26.68
CA VAL A 636 -10.71 18.97 -26.21
C VAL A 636 -10.23 17.57 -26.60
N PHE A 637 -11.08 16.55 -26.46
CA PHE A 637 -10.76 15.20 -26.89
C PHE A 637 -10.51 15.14 -28.40
N GLU A 638 -11.41 15.70 -29.21
CA GLU A 638 -11.30 15.73 -30.67
C GLU A 638 -10.05 16.49 -31.13
N TYR A 639 -9.71 17.59 -30.45
CA TYR A 639 -8.48 18.32 -30.68
C TYR A 639 -7.25 17.44 -30.51
N PHE A 640 -7.11 16.76 -29.36
CA PHE A 640 -5.95 15.90 -29.12
C PHE A 640 -5.95 14.64 -29.97
N TRP A 641 -7.12 14.07 -30.22
CA TRP A 641 -7.28 12.92 -31.13
C TRP A 641 -6.75 13.28 -32.52
N SER A 642 -7.12 14.45 -33.03
CA SER A 642 -6.64 14.96 -34.32
C SER A 642 -5.17 15.36 -34.29
N LEU A 643 -4.68 15.89 -33.17
CA LEU A 643 -3.26 16.27 -33.01
C LEU A 643 -2.34 15.05 -33.11
N PHE A 644 -2.79 13.89 -32.62
CA PHE A 644 -2.06 12.63 -32.66
C PHE A 644 -2.60 11.67 -33.73
N LYS A 645 -3.00 12.18 -34.90
CA LYS A 645 -3.46 11.38 -36.05
C LYS A 645 -2.61 10.11 -36.31
N PRO A 646 -1.27 10.19 -36.40
CA PRO A 646 -0.44 9.00 -36.61
C PRO A 646 -0.59 7.88 -35.57
N LEU A 647 -0.93 8.24 -34.32
CA LEU A 647 -1.19 7.27 -33.24
C LEU A 647 -2.64 6.78 -33.26
N THR A 648 -3.58 7.71 -33.44
CA THR A 648 -5.03 7.44 -33.35
C THR A 648 -5.59 6.68 -34.55
N THR A 649 -4.84 6.58 -35.65
CA THR A 649 -5.19 5.72 -36.80
C THR A 649 -4.56 4.32 -36.70
N ASN A 650 -3.57 4.11 -35.83
CA ASN A 650 -2.92 2.82 -35.61
C ASN A 650 -3.83 1.88 -34.81
N SER A 651 -4.31 0.81 -35.46
CA SER A 651 -5.26 -0.12 -34.87
C SER A 651 -4.72 -0.84 -33.64
N GLU A 652 -3.43 -1.19 -33.61
CA GLU A 652 -2.82 -1.93 -32.50
C GLU A 652 -2.73 -1.06 -31.24
N ILE A 653 -2.24 0.17 -31.39
CA ILE A 653 -2.11 1.11 -30.27
C ILE A 653 -3.50 1.47 -29.73
N VAL A 654 -4.47 1.76 -30.61
CA VAL A 654 -5.85 2.11 -30.20
C VAL A 654 -6.53 0.92 -29.52
N SER A 655 -6.43 -0.29 -30.08
CA SER A 655 -7.02 -1.49 -29.48
C SER A 655 -6.44 -1.73 -28.07
N ARG A 656 -5.11 -1.66 -27.92
CA ARG A 656 -4.43 -1.80 -26.62
C ARG A 656 -4.90 -0.75 -25.61
N THR A 657 -5.00 0.51 -26.02
CA THR A 657 -5.46 1.63 -25.18
C THR A 657 -6.91 1.40 -24.69
N ILE A 658 -7.80 0.95 -25.57
CA ILE A 658 -9.19 0.58 -25.22
C ILE A 658 -9.19 -0.51 -24.13
N GLY A 659 -8.34 -1.53 -24.29
CA GLY A 659 -8.23 -2.64 -23.36
C GLY A 659 -7.64 -2.31 -21.99
N GLN A 660 -6.72 -1.34 -21.94
CA GLN A 660 -5.96 -0.98 -20.74
C GLN A 660 -6.67 0.03 -19.81
N ASN A 661 -7.89 0.48 -20.14
CA ASN A 661 -8.59 1.55 -19.42
C ASN A 661 -8.64 1.32 -17.89
N ARG A 662 -7.81 2.05 -17.14
CA ARG A 662 -7.53 1.77 -15.72
C ARG A 662 -8.61 2.24 -14.74
N SER A 663 -9.67 2.92 -15.22
CA SER A 663 -10.73 3.40 -14.33
C SER A 663 -11.50 2.26 -13.64
N ASN A 664 -11.71 2.40 -12.33
CA ASN A 664 -12.62 1.55 -11.55
C ASN A 664 -14.08 1.99 -11.68
N ASN A 665 -14.34 3.20 -12.20
CA ASN A 665 -15.68 3.70 -12.46
C ASN A 665 -16.15 3.22 -13.84
N ARG A 666 -17.07 2.26 -13.82
CA ARG A 666 -17.59 1.61 -15.02
C ARG A 666 -18.22 2.57 -16.03
N HIS A 667 -19.06 3.51 -15.59
CA HIS A 667 -19.74 4.44 -16.50
C HIS A 667 -18.74 5.31 -17.26
N LEU A 668 -17.70 5.78 -16.56
CA LEU A 668 -16.62 6.53 -17.21
C LEU A 668 -15.87 5.62 -18.20
N THR A 669 -15.53 4.39 -17.79
CA THR A 669 -14.86 3.41 -18.66
C THR A 669 -15.65 3.16 -19.95
N THR A 670 -16.96 2.89 -19.86
CA THR A 670 -17.80 2.58 -21.03
C THR A 670 -17.96 3.76 -21.97
N ASN A 671 -18.20 4.97 -21.43
CA ASN A 671 -18.32 6.18 -22.26
C ASN A 671 -17.02 6.51 -23.00
N ARG A 672 -15.86 6.27 -22.36
CA ARG A 672 -14.54 6.47 -22.97
C ARG A 672 -14.28 5.49 -24.10
N VAL A 673 -14.59 4.21 -23.89
CA VAL A 673 -14.51 3.17 -24.92
C VAL A 673 -15.39 3.53 -26.11
N ASP A 674 -16.64 3.94 -25.86
CA ASP A 674 -17.56 4.38 -26.92
C ASP A 674 -17.02 5.56 -27.73
N ARG A 675 -16.43 6.54 -27.04
CA ARG A 675 -15.84 7.72 -27.67
C ARG A 675 -14.67 7.33 -28.58
N MET A 676 -13.73 6.53 -28.09
CA MET A 676 -12.58 6.07 -28.89
C MET A 676 -13.02 5.27 -30.11
N ILE A 677 -13.96 4.32 -29.94
CA ILE A 677 -14.54 3.53 -31.02
C ILE A 677 -15.18 4.43 -32.08
N LYS A 678 -15.97 5.42 -31.64
CA LYS A 678 -16.64 6.38 -32.54
C LYS A 678 -15.63 7.17 -33.37
N HIS A 679 -14.60 7.75 -32.75
CA HIS A 679 -13.61 8.57 -33.47
C HIS A 679 -12.68 7.72 -34.36
N TYR A 680 -12.31 6.51 -33.93
CA TYR A 680 -11.58 5.57 -34.78
C TYR A 680 -12.40 5.21 -36.03
N GLY A 681 -13.69 4.90 -35.85
CA GLY A 681 -14.62 4.62 -36.94
C GLY A 681 -14.80 5.79 -37.90
N GLN A 682 -14.74 7.03 -37.43
CA GLN A 682 -14.79 8.22 -38.30
C GLN A 682 -13.59 8.28 -39.24
N TYR A 683 -12.37 8.06 -38.73
CA TYR A 683 -11.17 8.00 -39.58
C TYR A 683 -11.14 6.75 -40.47
N TYR A 684 -11.59 5.61 -39.95
CA TYR A 684 -11.66 4.36 -40.73
C TYR A 684 -12.64 4.45 -41.91
N ASN A 685 -13.69 5.25 -41.78
CA ASN A 685 -14.65 5.51 -42.87
C ASN A 685 -14.31 6.77 -43.69
N GLY A 686 -13.22 7.46 -43.35
CA GLY A 686 -12.74 8.67 -44.02
C GLY A 686 -11.56 8.41 -44.98
N CYS A 687 -10.93 9.49 -45.45
CA CYS A 687 -9.73 9.40 -46.30
C CYS A 687 -8.49 8.92 -45.51
N GLU A 688 -8.50 9.08 -44.19
CA GLU A 688 -7.44 8.61 -43.31
C GLU A 688 -7.22 7.09 -43.39
N ARG A 689 -8.25 6.32 -43.71
CA ARG A 689 -8.15 4.86 -43.84
C ARG A 689 -7.04 4.44 -44.80
N ASP A 690 -7.03 5.04 -45.97
CA ASP A 690 -6.08 4.73 -47.04
C ASP A 690 -4.73 5.41 -46.78
N GLU A 691 -4.75 6.65 -46.28
CA GLU A 691 -3.54 7.43 -45.93
C GLU A 691 -2.68 6.71 -44.88
N TYR A 692 -3.31 6.15 -43.84
CA TYR A 692 -2.63 5.49 -42.72
C TYR A 692 -2.72 3.97 -42.74
N GLN A 693 -3.27 3.37 -43.81
CA GLN A 693 -3.46 1.91 -43.95
C GLN A 693 -4.15 1.28 -42.73
N MET A 694 -5.25 1.88 -42.29
CA MET A 694 -5.94 1.48 -41.06
C MET A 694 -6.49 0.05 -41.13
N LYS A 695 -6.41 -0.69 -40.03
CA LYS A 695 -6.95 -2.04 -39.87
C LYS A 695 -8.10 -2.04 -38.85
N PRO A 696 -9.02 -3.02 -38.88
CA PRO A 696 -10.03 -3.15 -37.84
C PRO A 696 -9.40 -3.28 -36.44
N LEU A 697 -10.06 -2.72 -35.43
CA LEU A 697 -9.71 -2.90 -34.03
C LEU A 697 -9.91 -4.35 -33.62
N THR A 698 -9.02 -4.89 -32.79
CA THR A 698 -9.07 -6.26 -32.32
C THR A 698 -9.42 -6.32 -30.83
N LEU A 699 -10.06 -7.41 -30.41
CA LEU A 699 -10.33 -7.68 -28.99
C LEU A 699 -9.34 -8.72 -28.47
N SER A 700 -8.76 -8.46 -27.29
CA SER A 700 -7.86 -9.40 -26.61
C SER A 700 -8.44 -9.87 -25.28
N ASN A 701 -8.17 -11.12 -24.93
CA ASN A 701 -8.52 -11.71 -23.63
C ASN A 701 -7.79 -11.04 -22.46
N GLU A 702 -6.76 -10.23 -22.73
CA GLU A 702 -6.04 -9.44 -21.74
C GLU A 702 -6.78 -8.14 -21.35
N TYR A 703 -7.86 -7.79 -22.06
CA TYR A 703 -8.63 -6.59 -21.75
C TYR A 703 -9.42 -6.79 -20.45
N LYS A 704 -9.71 -5.66 -19.77
CA LYS A 704 -10.58 -5.72 -18.60
C LYS A 704 -11.96 -6.28 -18.95
N THR A 705 -12.47 -7.18 -18.10
CA THR A 705 -13.78 -7.84 -18.25
C THR A 705 -14.91 -6.86 -18.52
N VAL A 706 -14.90 -5.69 -17.86
CA VAL A 706 -15.91 -4.64 -18.04
C VAL A 706 -15.91 -4.02 -19.44
N VAL A 707 -14.74 -3.91 -20.07
CA VAL A 707 -14.57 -3.36 -21.42
C VAL A 707 -15.05 -4.37 -22.46
N ILE A 708 -14.61 -5.62 -22.34
CA ILE A 708 -15.02 -6.72 -23.23
C ILE A 708 -16.54 -6.87 -23.21
N ASN A 709 -17.14 -6.98 -22.02
CA ASN A 709 -18.60 -7.13 -21.88
C ASN A 709 -19.37 -5.94 -22.45
N HIS A 710 -18.88 -4.72 -22.26
CA HIS A 710 -19.50 -3.52 -22.83
C HIS A 710 -19.46 -3.55 -24.36
N ILE A 711 -18.30 -3.85 -24.96
CA ILE A 711 -18.15 -3.87 -26.42
C ILE A 711 -19.03 -4.96 -27.03
N ILE A 712 -19.01 -6.18 -26.49
CA ILE A 712 -19.83 -7.28 -26.98
C ILE A 712 -21.32 -6.93 -26.85
N THR A 713 -21.77 -6.55 -25.65
CA THR A 713 -23.21 -6.29 -25.40
C THR A 713 -23.75 -5.17 -26.28
N LYS A 714 -22.94 -4.12 -26.54
CA LYS A 714 -23.38 -2.94 -27.27
C LYS A 714 -23.21 -3.06 -28.79
N TYR A 715 -22.08 -3.62 -29.26
CA TYR A 715 -21.67 -3.54 -30.66
C TYR A 715 -21.75 -4.87 -31.42
N GLN A 716 -21.95 -6.02 -30.77
CA GLN A 716 -21.99 -7.33 -31.44
C GLN A 716 -22.98 -7.38 -32.62
N ASN A 717 -24.13 -6.71 -32.49
CA ASN A 717 -25.17 -6.68 -33.52
C ASN A 717 -25.14 -5.39 -34.38
N ASP A 718 -24.17 -4.49 -34.18
CA ASP A 718 -24.05 -3.25 -34.93
C ASP A 718 -23.24 -3.48 -36.21
N VAL A 719 -23.95 -3.63 -37.33
CA VAL A 719 -23.35 -3.88 -38.65
C VAL A 719 -22.43 -2.74 -39.11
N SER A 720 -22.65 -1.51 -38.64
CA SER A 720 -21.81 -0.36 -39.01
C SER A 720 -20.47 -0.36 -38.26
N VAL A 721 -20.47 -0.78 -37.00
CA VAL A 721 -19.27 -0.85 -36.15
C VAL A 721 -18.45 -2.12 -36.42
N ASN A 722 -19.12 -3.23 -36.73
CA ASN A 722 -18.48 -4.50 -37.09
C ASN A 722 -17.64 -4.44 -38.39
N GLN A 723 -17.66 -3.32 -39.12
CA GLN A 723 -16.75 -3.09 -40.26
C GLN A 723 -15.33 -2.73 -39.82
N PHE A 724 -15.17 -2.17 -38.62
CA PHE A 724 -13.89 -1.69 -38.10
C PHE A 724 -13.59 -2.17 -36.68
N ILE A 725 -14.39 -3.09 -36.13
CA ILE A 725 -14.07 -3.89 -34.93
C ILE A 725 -14.27 -5.36 -35.25
N ASP A 726 -13.23 -6.18 -35.05
CA ASP A 726 -13.29 -7.62 -35.24
C ASP A 726 -13.76 -8.34 -33.96
N ILE A 727 -15.09 -8.41 -33.80
CA ILE A 727 -15.74 -9.14 -32.70
C ILE A 727 -15.82 -10.66 -33.00
N LYS A 728 -15.78 -11.05 -34.28
CA LYS A 728 -16.01 -12.43 -34.71
C LYS A 728 -14.82 -13.35 -34.42
N SER A 729 -13.60 -12.81 -34.45
CA SER A 729 -12.39 -13.57 -34.13
C SER A 729 -12.10 -13.69 -32.63
N PHE A 730 -12.92 -13.07 -31.76
CA PHE A 730 -12.70 -13.10 -30.31
C PHE A 730 -12.94 -14.51 -29.73
N ASP A 731 -11.96 -15.04 -29.01
CA ASP A 731 -12.01 -16.36 -28.39
C ASP A 731 -12.81 -16.35 -27.08
N TYR A 732 -14.14 -16.51 -27.20
CA TYR A 732 -15.08 -16.58 -26.08
C TYR A 732 -14.76 -17.73 -25.11
N SER A 733 -14.27 -18.87 -25.61
CA SER A 733 -13.95 -20.03 -24.79
C SER A 733 -12.83 -19.70 -23.80
N ARG A 734 -11.77 -19.06 -24.29
CA ARG A 734 -10.65 -18.61 -23.44
C ARG A 734 -11.06 -17.50 -22.49
N TYR A 735 -11.94 -16.57 -22.88
CA TYR A 735 -12.42 -15.48 -22.03
C TYR A 735 -13.14 -15.99 -20.76
N TYR A 736 -14.12 -16.89 -20.92
CA TYR A 736 -14.90 -17.42 -19.79
C TYR A 736 -14.07 -18.34 -18.88
N ASN A 737 -13.01 -18.96 -19.40
CA ASN A 737 -12.12 -19.79 -18.59
C ASN A 737 -11.18 -18.97 -17.67
N HIS A 738 -10.97 -17.67 -17.92
CA HIS A 738 -9.96 -16.86 -17.21
C HIS A 738 -10.50 -15.65 -16.44
N ASN A 739 -11.72 -15.15 -16.71
CA ASN A 739 -12.22 -13.87 -16.17
C ASN A 739 -13.68 -13.93 -15.68
N LEU A 740 -13.99 -14.80 -14.72
CA LEU A 740 -15.33 -14.95 -14.13
C LEU A 740 -15.62 -13.91 -13.03
N THR A 741 -15.77 -12.64 -13.40
CA THR A 741 -16.55 -11.72 -12.54
C THR A 741 -18.03 -12.00 -12.79
N LEU A 742 -18.76 -12.43 -11.75
CA LEU A 742 -20.15 -12.93 -11.81
C LEU A 742 -21.15 -11.80 -12.15
N TYR A 743 -21.18 -11.37 -13.41
CA TYR A 743 -22.00 -10.28 -13.89
C TYR A 743 -23.45 -10.71 -14.20
N LEU A 744 -24.39 -9.82 -13.91
CA LEU A 744 -25.79 -9.91 -14.31
C LEU A 744 -25.89 -9.71 -15.82
N PHE A 745 -26.07 -10.79 -16.57
CA PHE A 745 -26.55 -10.68 -17.94
C PHE A 745 -28.05 -10.39 -17.89
N TYR A 746 -28.45 -9.17 -18.22
CA TYR A 746 -29.86 -8.84 -18.41
C TYR A 746 -30.36 -9.49 -19.70
N ASP A 747 -31.17 -10.54 -19.55
CA ASP A 747 -32.06 -11.21 -20.51
C ASP A 747 -32.04 -10.68 -21.96
N LYS A 748 -30.94 -10.93 -22.68
CA LYS A 748 -30.86 -10.99 -24.15
C LYS A 748 -29.74 -11.95 -24.60
N VAL A 749 -29.57 -13.09 -23.93
CA VAL A 749 -28.93 -14.22 -24.60
C VAL A 749 -29.95 -14.67 -25.66
N PRO A 750 -29.66 -14.56 -26.97
CA PRO A 750 -30.60 -15.07 -27.96
C PRO A 750 -30.70 -16.57 -27.73
N LYS A 751 -31.94 -17.07 -27.63
CA LYS A 751 -32.18 -18.48 -27.94
C LYS A 751 -31.63 -18.68 -29.35
N LEU A 752 -30.59 -19.48 -29.50
CA LEU A 752 -30.26 -20.11 -30.76
C LEU A 752 -31.43 -21.06 -31.08
N GLU A 753 -32.50 -20.51 -31.64
CA GLU A 753 -33.50 -21.30 -32.33
C GLU A 753 -32.86 -21.74 -33.64
N ILE A 754 -32.22 -22.91 -33.61
CA ILE A 754 -31.92 -23.66 -34.82
C ILE A 754 -33.28 -23.93 -35.47
N THR A 755 -33.57 -23.25 -36.56
CA THR A 755 -34.80 -23.53 -37.31
C THR A 755 -34.65 -24.90 -37.97
N PRO A 756 -35.75 -25.69 -38.10
CA PRO A 756 -35.71 -26.98 -38.78
C PRO A 756 -35.09 -26.93 -40.19
N GLU A 757 -35.11 -25.77 -40.84
CA GLU A 757 -34.52 -25.53 -42.16
C GLU A 757 -32.97 -25.55 -42.18
N GLU A 758 -32.30 -25.40 -41.04
CA GLU A 758 -30.82 -25.51 -40.94
C GLU A 758 -30.35 -26.96 -40.74
N VAL A 759 -31.24 -27.86 -40.31
CA VAL A 759 -30.98 -29.30 -40.18
C VAL A 759 -30.99 -30.00 -41.56
N ASP A 760 -31.76 -29.48 -42.53
CA ASP A 760 -31.86 -30.03 -43.88
C ASP A 760 -30.70 -29.65 -44.82
N LYS A 761 -29.77 -28.78 -44.39
CA LYS A 761 -28.57 -28.40 -45.18
C LYS A 761 -27.37 -29.32 -44.98
N PHE A 762 -27.39 -30.22 -44.01
CA PHE A 762 -26.37 -31.27 -43.85
C PHE A 762 -26.93 -32.60 -44.34
N GLY A 763 -26.88 -32.77 -45.66
CA GLY A 763 -27.28 -34.00 -46.33
C GLY A 763 -26.56 -35.23 -45.77
N THR A 764 -27.35 -36.26 -45.55
CA THR A 764 -26.96 -37.66 -45.42
C THR A 764 -25.92 -38.06 -46.47
N VAL A 765 -24.73 -38.48 -46.02
CA VAL A 765 -23.90 -39.44 -46.76
C VAL A 765 -23.59 -40.60 -45.82
N LYS A 766 -24.21 -41.74 -46.14
CA LYS A 766 -23.91 -43.07 -45.62
C LYS A 766 -22.75 -43.69 -46.41
N ASP A 767 -21.93 -44.44 -45.69
CA ASP A 767 -21.07 -45.56 -46.09
C ASP A 767 -19.78 -45.27 -46.89
N ILE A 768 -18.62 -45.33 -46.20
CA ILE A 768 -17.49 -46.22 -46.56
C ILE A 768 -16.88 -46.80 -45.26
N SER A 769 -16.54 -48.08 -45.34
CA SER A 769 -16.26 -49.07 -44.31
C SER A 769 -14.98 -48.93 -43.47
N MET A 770 -15.09 -49.47 -42.25
CA MET A 770 -14.10 -50.06 -41.33
C MET A 770 -12.63 -50.24 -41.79
N GLY A 771 -11.71 -49.77 -40.93
CA GLY A 771 -10.35 -50.30 -40.75
C GLY A 771 -9.95 -50.22 -39.27
N LYS A 772 -9.60 -51.37 -38.67
CA LYS A 772 -9.28 -51.57 -37.26
C LYS A 772 -7.88 -51.06 -36.85
N ASN A 773 -7.74 -50.85 -35.52
CA ASN A 773 -6.55 -51.01 -34.65
C ASN A 773 -5.77 -49.77 -34.17
N HIS A 774 -5.96 -49.53 -32.86
CA HIS A 774 -4.97 -49.41 -31.76
C HIS A 774 -4.00 -48.21 -31.62
N PHE A 775 -4.21 -47.51 -30.49
CA PHE A 775 -3.26 -47.20 -29.41
C PHE A 775 -2.08 -46.22 -29.60
N CYS A 776 -2.09 -45.24 -28.69
CA CYS A 776 -0.98 -44.71 -27.86
C CYS A 776 -0.14 -43.50 -28.32
N ARG A 777 -0.11 -42.52 -27.39
CA ARG A 777 1.04 -41.75 -26.88
C ARG A 777 2.03 -41.16 -27.90
N PHE A 778 2.07 -39.83 -27.93
CA PHE A 778 3.29 -39.11 -28.27
C PHE A 778 3.78 -38.32 -27.05
N ALA A 779 4.81 -38.88 -26.40
CA ALA A 779 5.95 -38.13 -25.93
C ALA A 779 6.97 -38.16 -27.07
N LEU A 780 7.56 -37.02 -27.44
CA LEU A 780 8.66 -36.95 -28.40
C LEU A 780 9.85 -36.28 -27.72
N ASP A 781 10.73 -37.17 -27.25
CA ASP A 781 12.15 -36.93 -27.11
C ASP A 781 12.74 -37.11 -28.52
N THR A 782 13.50 -36.13 -29.01
CA THR A 782 14.11 -36.16 -30.34
C THR A 782 15.61 -36.44 -30.22
N SER A 783 16.03 -37.60 -30.71
CA SER A 783 17.43 -37.84 -31.04
C SER A 783 17.59 -38.57 -32.38
N THR A 784 18.50 -38.01 -33.19
CA THR A 784 19.39 -38.63 -34.18
C THR A 784 18.89 -39.03 -35.58
N PHE A 785 19.55 -38.45 -36.60
CA PHE A 785 20.17 -39.09 -37.77
C PHE A 785 21.22 -38.09 -38.35
N PRO A 786 22.17 -38.48 -39.22
CA PRO A 786 23.27 -39.42 -38.98
C PRO A 786 24.66 -38.88 -39.38
N VAL A 787 25.64 -39.76 -39.15
CA VAL A 787 27.09 -39.71 -39.39
C VAL A 787 27.49 -39.53 -40.87
N GLU A 788 28.46 -38.63 -41.15
CA GLU A 788 29.62 -38.92 -42.01
C GLU A 788 30.77 -37.93 -41.76
N GLY A 789 32.00 -38.45 -41.80
CA GLY A 789 33.15 -37.91 -41.07
C GLY A 789 34.20 -37.11 -41.84
N LYS A 790 35.18 -36.58 -41.11
CA LYS A 790 36.62 -36.55 -41.44
C LYS A 790 37.41 -35.87 -40.32
N LYS A 791 38.50 -36.53 -39.92
CA LYS A 791 39.55 -36.07 -39.01
C LYS A 791 40.16 -34.73 -39.46
N LYS A 792 40.46 -33.83 -38.51
CA LYS A 792 41.75 -33.13 -38.43
C LYS A 792 41.95 -32.48 -37.05
N GLU A 793 43.10 -32.78 -36.46
CA GLU A 793 43.69 -32.14 -35.29
C GLU A 793 43.97 -30.65 -35.53
N LEU A 794 43.86 -29.82 -34.49
CA LEU A 794 44.84 -28.74 -34.18
C LEU A 794 44.50 -28.05 -32.84
N HIS A 795 45.34 -28.36 -31.85
CA HIS A 795 45.94 -27.52 -30.78
C HIS A 795 45.23 -26.30 -30.13
N ASN A 796 45.33 -26.34 -28.79
CA ASN A 796 45.75 -25.27 -27.85
C ASN A 796 44.95 -23.96 -27.82
N ASN A 797 44.35 -23.60 -26.68
CA ASN A 797 45.03 -23.08 -25.47
C ASN A 797 44.05 -22.34 -24.52
N ARG A 798 44.35 -22.41 -23.22
CA ARG A 798 43.98 -21.50 -22.12
C ARG A 798 42.54 -21.50 -21.59
N PHE A 799 42.32 -22.30 -20.54
CA PHE A 799 41.68 -21.84 -19.31
C PHE A 799 42.50 -22.36 -18.11
N LYS A 800 43.05 -21.42 -17.34
CA LYS A 800 43.73 -21.66 -16.07
C LYS A 800 43.44 -20.46 -15.18
N GLU A 801 43.22 -20.77 -13.89
CA GLU A 801 43.09 -19.86 -12.75
C GLU A 801 41.68 -19.22 -12.60
N PHE A 802 40.99 -19.28 -11.47
CA PHE A 802 41.40 -19.36 -10.07
C PHE A 802 40.45 -20.23 -9.24
N GLY A 803 41.02 -20.99 -8.32
CA GLY A 803 40.35 -21.53 -7.13
C GLY A 803 40.93 -20.90 -5.85
N CYS A 804 40.14 -21.01 -4.78
CA CYS A 804 40.43 -20.74 -3.37
C CYS A 804 40.60 -19.28 -2.91
N PHE A 805 39.67 -18.81 -2.08
CA PHE A 805 39.99 -18.35 -0.71
C PHE A 805 38.72 -18.30 0.16
N GLU A 806 38.62 -19.26 1.07
CA GLU A 806 37.80 -19.19 2.29
C GLU A 806 38.55 -18.39 3.38
N SER A 807 37.78 -17.81 4.31
CA SER A 807 38.18 -17.17 5.58
C SER A 807 38.53 -15.66 5.53
N ARG A 808 37.57 -14.84 5.99
CA ARG A 808 37.72 -13.65 6.88
C ARG A 808 36.61 -12.63 6.63
N TRP A 809 35.40 -12.78 7.18
CA TRP A 809 34.52 -11.61 7.41
C TRP A 809 33.66 -11.81 8.66
N ARG A 810 34.22 -11.45 9.83
CA ARG A 810 33.47 -10.92 10.98
C ARG A 810 33.68 -9.41 10.95
N ASN A 811 32.60 -8.66 10.69
CA ASN A 811 32.26 -7.33 11.21
C ASN A 811 31.43 -6.51 10.20
N GLY A 812 30.25 -6.07 10.67
CA GLY A 812 29.63 -4.79 10.35
C GLY A 812 29.35 -4.42 8.88
N SER A 813 28.09 -4.54 8.45
CA SER A 813 27.18 -3.39 8.39
C SER A 813 25.99 -3.67 7.47
N ARG A 814 24.84 -3.12 7.85
CA ARG A 814 23.61 -3.08 7.07
C ARG A 814 23.84 -2.33 5.76
N LYS A 815 23.92 -3.07 4.66
CA LYS A 815 23.62 -2.66 3.28
C LYS A 815 23.77 -3.94 2.47
N HIS A 816 22.68 -4.54 1.99
CA HIS A 816 22.59 -5.48 0.85
C HIS A 816 21.19 -6.11 0.88
N MET A 817 20.18 -5.32 0.52
CA MET A 817 18.86 -5.82 0.09
C MET A 817 18.25 -4.83 -0.92
N LYS A 818 19.02 -4.49 -1.96
CA LYS A 818 18.58 -3.70 -3.13
C LYS A 818 19.42 -4.02 -4.38
N ALA A 819 19.55 -5.31 -4.71
CA ALA A 819 20.19 -5.75 -5.95
C ALA A 819 19.46 -6.97 -6.55
N PHE A 820 18.15 -6.83 -6.77
CA PHE A 820 17.36 -7.84 -7.49
C PHE A 820 16.38 -7.23 -8.52
N HIS A 821 16.58 -5.98 -8.94
CA HIS A 821 15.72 -5.32 -9.93
C HIS A 821 16.45 -4.66 -11.11
N LEU A 822 17.68 -5.09 -11.42
CA LEU A 822 18.46 -4.50 -12.53
C LEU A 822 19.11 -5.55 -13.47
N CYS A 823 18.44 -6.67 -13.74
CA CYS A 823 18.94 -7.69 -14.68
C CYS A 823 18.01 -8.03 -15.85
N SER A 824 16.99 -7.21 -16.17
CA SER A 824 16.15 -7.45 -17.37
C SER A 824 16.38 -6.47 -18.53
N HIS A 825 17.37 -5.57 -18.46
CA HIS A 825 17.56 -4.54 -19.50
C HIS A 825 18.94 -4.50 -20.18
N VAL A 826 19.86 -5.43 -19.85
CA VAL A 826 21.22 -5.47 -20.44
C VAL A 826 21.45 -6.70 -21.35
N ILE A 827 20.47 -7.60 -21.48
CA ILE A 827 20.62 -8.83 -22.31
C ILE A 827 20.07 -8.67 -23.74
N ASN A 828 19.37 -7.57 -24.06
CA ASN A 828 18.77 -7.38 -25.40
C ASN A 828 19.63 -6.59 -26.40
N GLU A 829 20.83 -6.12 -26.05
CA GLU A 829 21.70 -5.38 -26.99
C GLU A 829 22.94 -6.14 -27.49
N GLU A 830 23.18 -7.39 -27.07
CA GLU A 830 24.34 -8.18 -27.55
C GLU A 830 24.00 -9.35 -28.49
N ILE A 831 22.77 -9.45 -29.01
CA ILE A 831 22.38 -10.53 -29.97
C ILE A 831 21.95 -9.95 -31.34
N LYS A 832 22.55 -8.85 -31.79
CA LYS A 832 22.36 -8.33 -33.18
C LYS A 832 23.64 -8.10 -33.97
N VAL A 833 24.76 -8.62 -33.49
CA VAL A 833 26.02 -8.65 -34.26
C VAL A 833 26.47 -10.09 -34.32
N PHE A 834 25.92 -10.88 -35.26
CA PHE A 834 26.54 -12.05 -35.93
C PHE A 834 25.45 -12.79 -36.74
N GLY A 835 25.59 -12.81 -38.06
CA GLY A 835 24.91 -13.79 -38.92
C GLY A 835 24.21 -13.20 -40.15
N ILE A 836 24.93 -13.29 -41.27
CA ILE A 836 24.59 -13.03 -42.69
C ILE A 836 23.15 -13.35 -43.07
#